data_AF-A0A936VTX1-F1
#
_entry.id   AF-A0A936VTX1-F1
#
_cell.length_a   1.000
_cell.length_b   1.000
_cell.length_c   1.000
_cell.angle_alpha   90.00
_cell.angle_beta   90.00
_cell.angle_gamma   90.00
#
_symmetry.space_group_name_H-M   'P 1'
#
loop_
_entity.id
_entity.type
_entity.pdbx_description
1 polymer ?
#
loop_
_entity_poly.entity_id
_entity_poly.type
_entity_poly.pdbx_seq_one_letter_code
_entity_poly.pdbx_strand_id
1 'polypeptide(L)'
;MTDYIPTGLTLNNPGATWTTASGGKTNLVSAIPILAPGDSIIRTISFTIDANFQGTTLRNWAEISSATNALNQPDIDSDPDATNFNQTGETNDLNDDNVISQDGKTGGDEDDHDPAEITVSQIFDLALKKTLSSAGPFIPGSTVNFEIKIYNQGTITATNVNVTDYIPTGLTLNNPGTTWTTTSGGKTNLVTAIPTLAPGDSIVRTISFTIDANFQGTTLRNWAEISSATNALNQADIDSDPDATNFNQTGETNDLNDDNVISQNGKTGGDEDDHDPAEITVLQIFDLALKKTLSSAEPFTPGSIVNFEIRIFNQGTITATNVNVTDYIPTGLTLNNPGVTWTAVSGGKTNLVTGVPTLAPGDSIIRTISFTIDANFQGTTLRNWAEISAATNVLNQPDIDSDPDASNFNQTGETNDLNDDNVVSQNGKTGGDEDDHDPAEITVSQSFIGFNVWKDKNGDGVQSIGELPLQGVIVSLYDCNTNALLRRDTTDQFGNYGFEALPGNKTYFVSFDARPLNMPNCNWTFKEKGTDKQFDSNANLNGITDCIHLDWGERDSTVDAGFVELAAYGDYVWHDRDVDGQQESGEEGVGGVTVMLFDAVSNQVERTSLTDQYGYYFFDHLLPKQYYAKFSKPANFESTVSNQGSELSDNDVDGSNGVGTNETTYLSPGETDRTWDYGIYKCSCISGDVWYDLNNDGIYQDLENGINGVSVFLVDAMTNQVVASTVTRPKPNTASDDGYYTFCNCVRPGMYYIKFDKPGNLAASQAFRGVDSKKYSHVTHANGINTTNKITVLSGVEIKDINAGYQNQFIVGNFVWLDSNQNGIQDTGEKPVEGVKVMAVNPAGTMVSESITGSDGIYHLDGICEGDYYIKFKPLAMYSFTRPNMTNEDLDSDVSGANGEGTTAIMRLTGLTNIQTVDAGLVVGVLPIEWLDFSGRFNGTFMELNWLTAAEKDNSHFIVERRNYSEVDFVEIGNVNSASTLNNLGSKYSFDDFDTESNGIYYYRIKQVDRSGKYSYSKVIAINKSTTNDVLVELYPNPANNILHLDIQTTKETNLHFEITDIAGNNVLDQELIEMVKSGRHLIDINTSNFTNGNYIISIKSQQSISHHKFVISK
;
A
#
# COMPACT_ATOMS: atom_id res chain seq x y z
N MET A 1 -14.62 9.34 -126.39
CA MET A 1 -13.44 10.19 -126.18
C MET A 1 -12.87 9.91 -124.80
N THR A 2 -11.57 9.72 -124.74
CA THR A 2 -10.73 9.42 -123.59
C THR A 2 -9.61 10.46 -123.55
N ASP A 3 -9.18 10.89 -122.38
CA ASP A 3 -8.05 11.80 -122.18
C ASP A 3 -7.10 11.18 -121.15
N TYR A 4 -5.79 11.29 -121.40
CA TYR A 4 -4.69 10.66 -120.68
C TYR A 4 -3.97 11.71 -119.84
N ILE A 5 -4.11 11.53 -118.53
CA ILE A 5 -3.70 12.45 -117.50
C ILE A 5 -2.32 12.03 -116.99
N PRO A 6 -1.27 12.88 -117.09
CA PRO A 6 0.04 12.57 -116.55
C PRO A 6 0.01 12.53 -115.02
N THR A 7 0.99 11.82 -114.45
CA THR A 7 1.28 11.94 -113.02
C THR A 7 1.68 13.39 -112.70
N GLY A 8 0.92 14.04 -111.83
CA GLY A 8 1.09 15.46 -111.49
C GLY A 8 -0.05 16.36 -111.97
N LEU A 9 -1.01 15.84 -112.74
CA LEU A 9 -2.30 16.50 -113.00
C LEU A 9 -3.45 15.67 -112.40
N THR A 10 -4.44 16.35 -111.86
CA THR A 10 -5.68 15.74 -111.38
C THR A 10 -6.87 16.36 -112.09
N LEU A 11 -7.77 15.53 -112.63
CA LEU A 11 -8.97 16.00 -113.33
C LEU A 11 -9.89 16.81 -112.41
N ASN A 12 -10.29 17.99 -112.87
CA ASN A 12 -11.25 18.82 -112.17
C ASN A 12 -12.69 18.44 -112.55
N ASN A 13 -13.58 18.43 -111.54
CA ASN A 13 -15.01 18.17 -111.69
C ASN A 13 -15.38 16.84 -112.39
N PRO A 14 -14.87 15.69 -111.92
CA PRO A 14 -15.22 14.38 -112.49
C PRO A 14 -16.72 14.08 -112.30
N GLY A 15 -17.39 13.63 -113.37
CA GLY A 15 -18.81 13.25 -113.38
C GLY A 15 -19.75 14.24 -114.07
N ALA A 16 -19.30 15.46 -114.37
CA ALA A 16 -20.12 16.44 -115.10
C ALA A 16 -20.06 16.22 -116.62
N THR A 17 -18.86 16.33 -117.20
CA THR A 17 -18.62 16.12 -118.64
C THR A 17 -17.63 14.98 -118.89
N TRP A 18 -16.67 14.79 -117.98
CA TRP A 18 -15.64 13.75 -118.03
C TRP A 18 -15.67 12.90 -116.75
N THR A 19 -15.55 11.58 -116.85
CA THR A 19 -15.47 10.63 -115.74
C THR A 19 -14.10 9.98 -115.67
N THR A 20 -13.54 9.88 -114.48
CA THR A 20 -12.29 9.14 -114.24
C THR A 20 -12.39 7.68 -114.65
N ALA A 21 -11.39 7.21 -115.40
CA ALA A 21 -11.19 5.83 -115.80
C ALA A 21 -9.87 5.30 -115.21
N SER A 22 -9.72 3.97 -115.11
CA SER A 22 -8.51 3.36 -114.57
C SER A 22 -7.31 3.56 -115.50
N GLY A 23 -6.12 3.79 -114.93
CA GLY A 23 -4.85 3.85 -115.67
C GLY A 23 -4.40 5.25 -116.10
N GLY A 24 -4.77 6.30 -115.33
CA GLY A 24 -4.38 7.67 -115.65
C GLY A 24 -5.18 8.24 -116.82
N LYS A 25 -6.46 7.87 -116.93
CA LYS A 25 -7.33 8.31 -118.03
C LYS A 25 -8.65 8.86 -117.53
N THR A 26 -9.35 9.59 -118.38
CA THR A 26 -10.72 10.03 -118.16
C THR A 26 -11.53 9.97 -119.44
N ASN A 27 -12.76 9.53 -119.35
CA ASN A 27 -13.64 9.33 -120.49
C ASN A 27 -14.77 10.35 -120.48
N LEU A 28 -15.27 10.75 -121.64
CA LEU A 28 -16.44 11.61 -121.74
C LEU A 28 -17.67 10.90 -121.17
N VAL A 29 -18.37 11.50 -120.18
CA VAL A 29 -19.47 10.88 -119.38
C VAL A 29 -20.60 10.36 -120.27
N SER A 30 -20.97 11.15 -121.27
CA SER A 30 -22.02 10.84 -122.22
C SER A 30 -21.47 10.98 -123.62
N ALA A 31 -21.75 9.97 -124.46
CA ALA A 31 -21.46 10.06 -125.88
C ALA A 31 -22.11 11.32 -126.48
N ILE A 32 -21.43 11.92 -127.45
CA ILE A 32 -21.98 13.03 -128.22
C ILE A 32 -23.18 12.48 -129.01
N PRO A 33 -24.44 12.92 -128.74
CA PRO A 33 -25.62 12.16 -129.16
C PRO A 33 -25.82 12.09 -130.68
N ILE A 34 -25.61 13.22 -131.36
CA ILE A 34 -25.67 13.34 -132.82
C ILE A 34 -24.62 14.38 -133.21
N LEU A 35 -23.75 14.00 -134.13
CA LEU A 35 -22.86 14.92 -134.84
C LEU A 35 -23.19 14.76 -136.33
N ALA A 36 -23.69 15.80 -136.98
CA ALA A 36 -24.05 15.72 -138.40
C ALA A 36 -22.79 15.82 -139.28
N PRO A 37 -22.80 15.28 -140.52
CA PRO A 37 -21.66 15.38 -141.41
C PRO A 37 -21.22 16.85 -141.63
N GLY A 38 -19.97 17.17 -141.32
CA GLY A 38 -19.39 18.50 -141.43
C GLY A 38 -19.53 19.39 -140.18
N ASP A 39 -20.23 18.92 -139.14
CA ASP A 39 -20.29 19.60 -137.84
C ASP A 39 -19.11 19.17 -136.95
N SER A 40 -18.64 20.08 -136.09
CA SER A 40 -17.65 19.80 -135.05
C SER A 40 -18.15 20.21 -133.67
N ILE A 41 -17.52 19.68 -132.63
CA ILE A 41 -17.89 19.99 -131.25
C ILE A 41 -16.68 20.03 -130.33
N ILE A 42 -16.63 21.03 -129.45
CA ILE A 42 -15.55 21.17 -128.46
C ILE A 42 -15.99 20.57 -127.13
N ARG A 43 -15.06 19.88 -126.48
CA ARG A 43 -15.20 19.41 -125.10
C ARG A 43 -14.02 19.91 -124.29
N THR A 44 -14.32 20.79 -123.34
CA THR A 44 -13.31 21.30 -122.41
C THR A 44 -13.02 20.27 -121.33
N ILE A 45 -11.74 20.08 -121.05
CA ILE A 45 -11.22 19.36 -119.90
C ILE A 45 -10.35 20.30 -119.07
N SER A 46 -10.24 20.09 -117.77
CA SER A 46 -9.50 20.97 -116.87
C SER A 46 -8.83 20.16 -115.79
N PHE A 47 -7.60 20.53 -115.44
CA PHE A 47 -6.79 19.84 -114.44
C PHE A 47 -6.30 20.78 -113.36
N THR A 48 -6.09 20.25 -112.16
CA THR A 48 -5.31 20.88 -111.10
C THR A 48 -3.94 20.21 -111.07
N ILE A 49 -2.89 21.03 -111.06
CA ILE A 49 -1.52 20.54 -110.85
C ILE A 49 -1.44 20.01 -109.42
N ASP A 50 -0.88 18.82 -109.24
CA ASP A 50 -0.66 18.23 -107.93
C ASP A 50 0.18 19.18 -107.08
N ALA A 51 -0.32 19.52 -105.90
CA ALA A 51 0.39 20.39 -104.95
C ALA A 51 1.73 19.79 -104.49
N ASN A 52 1.89 18.47 -104.61
CA ASN A 52 3.14 17.76 -104.30
C ASN A 52 4.09 17.66 -105.50
N PHE A 53 3.78 18.30 -106.62
CA PHE A 53 4.64 18.29 -107.78
C PHE A 53 5.92 19.09 -107.48
N GLN A 54 7.03 18.38 -107.31
CA GLN A 54 8.36 18.95 -107.07
C GLN A 54 9.16 19.18 -108.37
N GLY A 55 8.54 18.91 -109.53
CA GLY A 55 9.15 19.08 -110.85
C GLY A 55 8.85 20.45 -111.47
N THR A 56 9.21 20.61 -112.75
CA THR A 56 9.05 21.87 -113.50
C THR A 56 8.16 21.78 -114.75
N THR A 57 7.78 20.59 -115.25
CA THR A 57 6.97 20.43 -116.49
C THR A 57 6.01 19.20 -116.50
N LEU A 58 4.83 19.29 -117.12
CA LEU A 58 3.78 18.23 -117.26
C LEU A 58 3.15 18.17 -118.68
N ARG A 59 2.70 17.00 -119.17
CA ARG A 59 2.06 16.81 -120.52
C ARG A 59 0.79 15.94 -120.52
N ASN A 60 -0.27 16.32 -121.25
CA ASN A 60 -1.60 15.66 -121.32
C ASN A 60 -1.97 15.26 -122.76
N TRP A 61 -2.80 14.22 -122.98
CA TRP A 61 -3.22 13.77 -124.33
C TRP A 61 -4.73 13.43 -124.41
N ALA A 62 -5.38 13.55 -125.58
CA ALA A 62 -6.80 13.21 -125.80
C ALA A 62 -7.01 12.27 -127.01
N GLU A 63 -8.04 11.42 -127.00
CA GLU A 63 -8.31 10.39 -128.03
C GLU A 63 -9.82 10.07 -128.24
N ILE A 64 -10.31 9.82 -129.46
CA ILE A 64 -11.72 9.42 -129.73
C ILE A 64 -11.92 7.89 -129.54
N SER A 65 -12.13 7.48 -128.30
CA SER A 65 -12.28 6.07 -127.90
C SER A 65 -13.38 5.18 -128.52
N SER A 66 -14.38 5.71 -129.22
CA SER A 66 -15.41 4.95 -129.97
C SER A 66 -16.46 5.85 -130.60
N ALA A 67 -17.02 5.41 -131.73
CA ALA A 67 -18.13 6.07 -132.42
C ALA A 67 -19.07 5.04 -133.09
N THR A 68 -20.33 5.44 -133.34
CA THR A 68 -21.31 4.67 -134.12
C THR A 68 -22.15 5.61 -134.97
N ASN A 69 -22.52 5.19 -136.18
CA ASN A 69 -23.48 5.92 -137.02
C ASN A 69 -24.81 5.16 -137.19
N ALA A 70 -25.82 5.81 -137.78
CA ALA A 70 -27.17 5.26 -137.92
C ALA A 70 -27.26 3.97 -138.77
N LEU A 71 -26.24 3.68 -139.57
CA LEU A 71 -26.13 2.46 -140.37
C LEU A 71 -25.26 1.38 -139.69
N ASN A 72 -24.78 1.63 -138.47
CA ASN A 72 -23.83 0.79 -137.74
C ASN A 72 -22.57 0.46 -138.54
N GLN A 73 -22.13 1.36 -139.42
CA GLN A 73 -20.85 1.23 -140.10
C GLN A 73 -19.74 1.69 -139.14
N PRO A 74 -18.61 0.97 -139.06
CA PRO A 74 -17.47 1.42 -138.28
C PRO A 74 -16.90 2.71 -138.87
N ASP A 75 -16.18 3.47 -138.04
CA ASP A 75 -15.37 4.58 -138.52
C ASP A 75 -14.27 4.05 -139.45
N ILE A 76 -13.86 4.83 -140.45
CA ILE A 76 -13.05 4.34 -141.58
C ILE A 76 -11.58 4.20 -141.18
N ASP A 77 -11.09 5.14 -140.41
CA ASP A 77 -9.67 5.34 -140.10
C ASP A 77 -9.38 5.29 -138.61
N SER A 78 -10.34 5.62 -137.74
CA SER A 78 -10.20 5.53 -136.29
C SER A 78 -9.77 4.13 -135.84
N ASP A 79 -8.69 4.07 -135.05
CA ASP A 79 -8.23 2.86 -134.37
C ASP A 79 -8.22 3.10 -132.86
N PRO A 80 -9.41 3.22 -132.24
CA PRO A 80 -9.51 3.58 -130.84
C PRO A 80 -8.85 2.52 -129.99
N ASP A 81 -7.78 2.89 -129.32
CA ASP A 81 -6.99 1.99 -128.52
C ASP A 81 -6.90 2.47 -127.07
N ALA A 82 -6.17 1.70 -126.28
CA ALA A 82 -6.04 1.94 -124.87
C ALA A 82 -4.61 2.32 -124.48
N THR A 83 -3.76 2.74 -125.41
CA THR A 83 -2.33 2.96 -125.18
C THR A 83 -1.71 3.88 -126.23
N ASN A 84 -1.25 5.07 -125.82
CA ASN A 84 -0.53 6.00 -126.70
C ASN A 84 0.72 5.38 -127.35
N PHE A 85 0.94 5.57 -128.66
CA PHE A 85 2.18 5.20 -129.38
C PHE A 85 2.41 3.70 -129.48
N ASN A 86 1.38 2.90 -129.75
CA ASN A 86 1.47 1.44 -129.65
C ASN A 86 1.67 0.72 -130.99
N GLN A 87 1.46 1.39 -132.12
CA GLN A 87 1.74 0.90 -133.46
C GLN A 87 3.08 1.44 -133.99
N THR A 88 3.66 0.70 -134.93
CA THR A 88 5.00 1.04 -135.47
C THR A 88 4.88 2.18 -136.48
N GLY A 89 5.12 3.42 -136.03
CA GLY A 89 5.14 4.60 -136.90
C GLY A 89 4.49 5.86 -136.32
N GLU A 90 3.77 5.76 -135.20
CA GLU A 90 3.14 6.90 -134.51
C GLU A 90 4.18 7.88 -133.94
N THR A 91 3.90 9.19 -133.93
CA THR A 91 4.84 10.24 -133.46
C THR A 91 4.25 11.05 -132.30
N ASN A 92 5.08 11.39 -131.31
CA ASN A 92 4.67 12.16 -130.11
C ASN A 92 4.82 13.68 -130.29
N ASP A 93 4.76 14.15 -131.54
CA ASP A 93 5.08 15.51 -131.92
C ASP A 93 3.89 16.45 -131.63
N LEU A 94 4.17 17.71 -131.32
CA LEU A 94 3.13 18.73 -131.07
C LEU A 94 2.78 19.49 -132.36
N ASN A 95 3.21 18.99 -133.53
CA ASN A 95 3.35 19.76 -134.77
C ASN A 95 2.41 19.33 -135.90
N ASP A 96 1.82 18.13 -135.81
CA ASP A 96 0.94 17.50 -136.79
C ASP A 96 -0.54 17.44 -136.36
N ASP A 97 -0.89 18.11 -135.24
CA ASP A 97 -2.18 18.19 -134.52
C ASP A 97 -3.46 18.61 -135.29
N ASN A 98 -3.43 18.71 -136.62
CA ASN A 98 -4.54 19.20 -137.45
C ASN A 98 -4.73 18.41 -138.75
N VAL A 99 -4.10 17.23 -138.91
CA VAL A 99 -4.07 16.48 -140.18
C VAL A 99 -5.17 15.41 -140.25
N ILE A 100 -6.35 15.80 -140.74
CA ILE A 100 -7.60 14.99 -140.77
C ILE A 100 -7.71 13.88 -141.85
N SER A 101 -6.60 13.39 -142.39
CA SER A 101 -6.64 12.48 -143.56
C SER A 101 -5.66 11.32 -143.49
N GLN A 102 -5.09 11.07 -142.31
CA GLN A 102 -4.13 10.01 -142.06
C GLN A 102 -4.75 9.00 -141.10
N ASP A 103 -4.37 7.73 -141.23
CA ASP A 103 -5.01 6.60 -140.54
C ASP A 103 -4.07 5.89 -139.55
N GLY A 104 -2.92 6.51 -139.21
CA GLY A 104 -1.88 5.95 -138.34
C GLY A 104 -1.13 4.70 -138.86
N LYS A 105 -1.73 3.90 -139.75
CA LYS A 105 -1.31 2.52 -140.08
C LYS A 105 -0.02 2.40 -140.90
N THR A 106 0.44 3.48 -141.53
CA THR A 106 1.71 3.51 -142.28
C THR A 106 2.66 4.62 -141.80
N GLY A 107 2.44 5.13 -140.59
CA GLY A 107 3.10 6.30 -140.02
C GLY A 107 2.34 7.59 -140.35
N GLY A 108 2.35 8.53 -139.41
CA GLY A 108 1.51 9.73 -139.44
C GLY A 108 0.68 9.88 -138.17
N ASP A 109 -0.05 11.00 -138.08
CA ASP A 109 -1.00 11.30 -137.00
C ASP A 109 -2.24 10.40 -137.12
N GLU A 110 -2.79 9.99 -135.98
CA GLU A 110 -4.11 9.39 -135.90
C GLU A 110 -5.08 10.55 -135.67
N ASP A 111 -5.97 10.81 -136.62
CA ASP A 111 -6.82 12.02 -136.58
C ASP A 111 -7.82 12.05 -135.41
N ASP A 112 -7.83 10.97 -134.62
CA ASP A 112 -8.51 10.83 -133.36
C ASP A 112 -7.62 10.92 -132.10
N HIS A 113 -6.32 11.30 -132.13
CA HIS A 113 -5.40 11.44 -130.96
C HIS A 113 -4.58 12.78 -130.91
N ASP A 114 -4.42 13.46 -129.75
CA ASP A 114 -3.79 14.82 -129.63
C ASP A 114 -3.06 15.17 -128.27
N PRO A 115 -1.81 15.75 -128.21
CA PRO A 115 -1.08 16.19 -126.96
C PRO A 115 -1.08 17.71 -126.53
N ALA A 116 -0.73 18.05 -125.26
CA ALA A 116 -0.46 19.42 -124.72
C ALA A 116 0.54 19.50 -123.49
N GLU A 117 1.32 20.61 -123.29
CA GLU A 117 2.36 20.78 -122.20
C GLU A 117 2.16 22.00 -121.24
N ILE A 118 2.64 21.92 -119.98
CA ILE A 118 2.58 22.94 -118.89
C ILE A 118 3.93 23.10 -118.14
N THR A 119 4.34 24.33 -117.75
CA THR A 119 5.54 24.64 -116.90
C THR A 119 5.17 25.13 -115.47
N VAL A 120 5.95 24.79 -114.44
CA VAL A 120 5.68 25.07 -113.00
C VAL A 120 6.89 25.71 -112.28
N SER A 121 6.67 26.76 -111.46
CA SER A 121 7.68 27.47 -110.65
C SER A 121 7.65 27.05 -109.18
N GLN A 122 8.81 26.92 -108.54
CA GLN A 122 8.97 26.50 -107.13
C GLN A 122 9.64 27.59 -106.26
N ILE A 123 9.24 27.70 -104.99
CA ILE A 123 9.73 28.64 -103.97
C ILE A 123 10.38 27.87 -102.81
N PHE A 124 11.51 28.34 -102.30
CA PHE A 124 12.17 27.81 -101.10
C PHE A 124 12.21 28.90 -100.02
N ASP A 125 11.67 28.58 -98.85
CA ASP A 125 11.34 29.53 -97.80
C ASP A 125 11.19 28.78 -96.46
N LEU A 126 12.03 29.11 -95.46
CA LEU A 126 11.98 28.54 -94.10
C LEU A 126 11.83 29.63 -93.04
N ALA A 127 11.01 29.33 -92.04
CA ALA A 127 10.85 30.18 -90.86
C ALA A 127 11.07 29.40 -89.56
N LEU A 128 11.33 30.09 -88.46
CA LEU A 128 11.60 29.57 -87.12
C LEU A 128 10.85 30.39 -86.08
N LYS A 129 10.13 29.69 -85.18
CA LYS A 129 9.53 30.29 -83.99
C LYS A 129 10.13 29.72 -82.72
N LYS A 130 10.48 30.58 -81.77
CA LYS A 130 10.99 30.16 -80.47
C LYS A 130 10.02 30.56 -79.37
N THR A 131 9.56 29.59 -78.59
CA THR A 131 8.61 29.84 -77.51
C THR A 131 9.07 29.21 -76.20
N LEU A 132 8.77 29.87 -75.09
CA LEU A 132 8.93 29.30 -73.76
C LEU A 132 7.92 28.15 -73.58
N SER A 133 8.39 26.94 -73.29
CA SER A 133 7.55 25.76 -73.09
C SER A 133 7.45 25.30 -71.64
N SER A 134 8.38 25.70 -70.77
CA SER A 134 8.28 25.50 -69.32
C SER A 134 7.45 26.61 -68.64
N ALA A 135 6.64 26.27 -67.64
CA ALA A 135 5.91 27.26 -66.83
C ALA A 135 6.77 27.83 -65.67
N GLY A 136 6.65 29.13 -65.42
CA GLY A 136 7.26 29.81 -64.26
C GLY A 136 6.37 29.78 -62.99
N PRO A 137 6.74 30.48 -61.90
CA PRO A 137 7.85 31.45 -61.81
C PRO A 137 9.21 30.75 -61.83
N PHE A 138 10.20 31.39 -62.48
CA PHE A 138 11.57 30.91 -62.46
C PHE A 138 12.36 31.64 -61.39
N ILE A 139 13.14 30.91 -60.60
CA ILE A 139 14.14 31.44 -59.68
C ILE A 139 15.55 31.02 -60.16
N PRO A 140 16.64 31.63 -59.68
CA PRO A 140 18.00 31.14 -59.93
C PRO A 140 18.12 29.63 -59.67
N GLY A 141 18.79 28.90 -60.56
CA GLY A 141 18.85 27.42 -60.54
C GLY A 141 17.68 26.68 -61.21
N SER A 142 16.60 27.37 -61.61
CA SER A 142 15.48 26.72 -62.32
C SER A 142 15.91 26.17 -63.68
N THR A 143 15.33 25.03 -64.07
CA THR A 143 15.41 24.54 -65.46
C THR A 143 14.33 25.21 -66.31
N VAL A 144 14.73 25.72 -67.47
CA VAL A 144 13.88 26.42 -68.43
C VAL A 144 13.96 25.70 -69.76
N ASN A 145 12.80 25.45 -70.37
CA ASN A 145 12.69 24.77 -71.66
C ASN A 145 12.11 25.72 -72.70
N PHE A 146 12.71 25.73 -73.88
CA PHE A 146 12.20 26.41 -75.06
C PHE A 146 11.87 25.38 -76.15
N GLU A 147 10.83 25.66 -76.92
CA GLU A 147 10.49 24.97 -78.16
C GLU A 147 10.88 25.84 -79.33
N ILE A 148 11.70 25.30 -80.22
CA ILE A 148 12.07 25.89 -81.49
C ILE A 148 11.31 25.14 -82.57
N LYS A 149 10.38 25.80 -83.24
CA LYS A 149 9.54 25.23 -84.29
C LYS A 149 9.97 25.79 -85.64
N ILE A 150 10.38 24.90 -86.54
CA ILE A 150 10.85 25.24 -87.88
C ILE A 150 9.74 24.93 -88.87
N TYR A 151 9.44 25.85 -89.77
CA TYR A 151 8.43 25.75 -90.82
C TYR A 151 9.12 25.74 -92.18
N ASN A 152 8.59 24.93 -93.10
CA ASN A 152 8.88 25.10 -94.53
C ASN A 152 7.69 25.79 -95.18
N GLN A 153 7.80 27.09 -95.41
CA GLN A 153 6.74 27.93 -95.97
C GLN A 153 6.77 27.94 -97.51
N GLY A 154 7.84 27.41 -98.11
CA GLY A 154 8.00 27.26 -99.56
C GLY A 154 7.21 26.11 -100.19
N THR A 155 7.35 25.95 -101.50
CA THR A 155 6.73 24.88 -102.30
C THR A 155 7.67 23.71 -102.58
N ILE A 156 8.95 23.84 -102.21
CA ILE A 156 9.96 22.78 -102.35
C ILE A 156 10.34 22.17 -101.00
N THR A 157 10.62 20.86 -101.00
CA THR A 157 11.10 20.15 -99.82
C THR A 157 12.47 20.67 -99.37
N ALA A 158 12.55 21.09 -98.10
CA ALA A 158 13.80 21.44 -97.44
C ALA A 158 14.54 20.20 -96.96
N THR A 159 15.87 20.23 -97.00
CA THR A 159 16.75 19.13 -96.58
C THR A 159 17.96 19.67 -95.85
N ASN A 160 18.51 18.88 -94.91
CA ASN A 160 19.66 19.25 -94.09
C ASN A 160 19.49 20.58 -93.33
N VAL A 161 18.29 20.82 -92.76
CA VAL A 161 18.01 22.07 -92.02
C VAL A 161 18.69 22.02 -90.66
N ASN A 162 19.55 22.99 -90.37
CA ASN A 162 20.32 23.07 -89.14
C ASN A 162 20.04 24.37 -88.40
N VAL A 163 19.97 24.32 -87.07
CA VAL A 163 19.62 25.45 -86.21
C VAL A 163 20.76 25.74 -85.24
N THR A 164 21.02 27.03 -84.99
CA THR A 164 21.94 27.54 -83.97
C THR A 164 21.14 28.31 -82.92
N ASP A 165 21.48 28.12 -81.64
CA ASP A 165 20.87 28.80 -80.50
C ASP A 165 21.94 29.58 -79.71
N TYR A 166 21.61 30.80 -79.28
CA TYR A 166 22.49 31.76 -78.63
C TYR A 166 22.22 31.83 -77.13
N ILE A 167 23.16 31.34 -76.35
CA ILE A 167 23.06 31.19 -74.90
C ILE A 167 23.50 32.50 -74.22
N PRO A 168 22.58 33.26 -73.56
CA PRO A 168 22.94 34.46 -72.82
C PRO A 168 23.78 34.14 -71.59
N THR A 169 24.50 35.14 -71.08
CA THR A 169 25.08 35.06 -69.72
C THR A 169 23.96 34.89 -68.71
N GLY A 170 24.07 33.89 -67.83
CA GLY A 170 23.03 33.53 -66.86
C GLY A 170 22.22 32.28 -67.23
N LEU A 171 22.41 31.70 -68.43
CA LEU A 171 21.89 30.38 -68.80
C LEU A 171 23.04 29.39 -69.07
N THR A 172 22.86 28.14 -68.65
CA THR A 172 23.78 27.03 -68.95
C THR A 172 23.02 25.92 -69.67
N LEU A 173 23.53 25.46 -70.83
CA LEU A 173 22.88 24.40 -71.62
C LEU A 173 22.81 23.08 -70.84
N ASN A 174 21.63 22.47 -70.79
CA ASN A 174 21.43 21.15 -70.21
C ASN A 174 21.71 20.05 -71.24
N ASN A 175 22.37 18.97 -70.80
CA ASN A 175 22.64 17.76 -71.60
C ASN A 175 23.36 18.00 -72.95
N PRO A 176 24.48 18.74 -72.97
CA PRO A 176 25.24 18.97 -74.22
C PRO A 176 25.71 17.64 -74.84
N GLY A 177 25.60 17.53 -76.17
CA GLY A 177 26.03 16.39 -76.98
C GLY A 177 24.94 15.38 -77.35
N THR A 178 23.69 15.60 -76.93
CA THR A 178 22.56 14.71 -77.25
C THR A 178 21.77 15.21 -78.45
N THR A 179 21.00 16.28 -78.28
CA THR A 179 20.25 16.98 -79.35
C THR A 179 20.96 18.26 -79.78
N TRP A 180 21.63 18.92 -78.83
CA TRP A 180 22.35 20.18 -79.03
C TRP A 180 23.80 20.02 -78.59
N THR A 181 24.75 20.54 -79.37
CA THR A 181 26.19 20.52 -79.03
C THR A 181 26.70 21.94 -78.87
N THR A 182 27.48 22.20 -77.82
CA THR A 182 28.06 23.51 -77.58
C THR A 182 29.13 23.83 -78.62
N THR A 183 29.18 25.10 -79.03
CA THR A 183 30.20 25.66 -79.90
C THR A 183 30.87 26.85 -79.19
N SER A 184 32.03 27.29 -79.67
CA SER A 184 32.73 28.42 -79.07
C SER A 184 31.92 29.72 -79.20
N GLY A 185 31.88 30.54 -78.14
CA GLY A 185 31.27 31.88 -78.19
C GLY A 185 29.82 31.95 -77.69
N GLY A 186 29.39 31.05 -76.79
CA GLY A 186 28.07 31.12 -76.16
C GLY A 186 26.94 30.65 -77.07
N LYS A 187 27.18 29.64 -77.90
CA LYS A 187 26.19 29.12 -78.85
C LYS A 187 26.10 27.60 -78.79
N THR A 188 25.02 27.06 -79.34
CA THR A 188 24.85 25.63 -79.52
C THR A 188 24.11 25.30 -80.81
N ASN A 189 24.53 24.23 -81.47
CA ASN A 189 23.98 23.81 -82.75
C ASN A 189 23.26 22.48 -82.60
N LEU A 190 22.27 22.22 -83.46
CA LEU A 190 21.63 20.91 -83.55
C LEU A 190 22.67 19.83 -83.92
N VAL A 191 22.72 18.74 -83.17
CA VAL A 191 23.70 17.64 -83.36
C VAL A 191 23.46 16.91 -84.67
N THR A 192 22.19 16.74 -85.06
CA THR A 192 21.78 16.11 -86.30
C THR A 192 20.80 17.02 -87.01
N ALA A 193 21.22 17.57 -88.16
CA ALA A 193 20.36 18.38 -89.02
C ALA A 193 19.07 17.64 -89.36
N ILE A 194 17.97 18.39 -89.49
CA ILE A 194 16.67 17.86 -89.90
C ILE A 194 16.81 17.35 -91.34
N PRO A 195 16.67 16.03 -91.59
CA PRO A 195 17.03 15.46 -92.89
C PRO A 195 16.14 15.97 -94.02
N THR A 196 14.83 16.07 -93.76
CA THR A 196 13.81 16.49 -94.73
C THR A 196 12.66 17.21 -94.02
N LEU A 197 12.13 18.27 -94.61
CA LEU A 197 10.91 18.95 -94.18
C LEU A 197 10.08 19.31 -95.42
N ALA A 198 8.90 18.70 -95.57
CA ALA A 198 8.07 18.88 -96.76
C ALA A 198 7.42 20.28 -96.80
N PRO A 199 6.99 20.77 -97.98
CA PRO A 199 6.24 22.02 -98.10
C PRO A 199 5.03 22.07 -97.16
N GLY A 200 4.89 23.14 -96.39
CA GLY A 200 3.81 23.35 -95.42
C GLY A 200 3.95 22.57 -94.10
N ASP A 201 4.94 21.68 -93.97
CA ASP A 201 5.21 20.98 -92.71
C ASP A 201 5.99 21.86 -91.73
N SER A 202 5.92 21.47 -90.44
CA SER A 202 6.76 22.04 -89.40
C SER A 202 7.29 20.96 -88.46
N ILE A 203 8.41 21.25 -87.82
CA ILE A 203 9.04 20.34 -86.86
C ILE A 203 9.53 21.10 -85.63
N VAL A 204 9.34 20.50 -84.45
CA VAL A 204 9.76 21.08 -83.17
C VAL A 204 11.06 20.43 -82.68
N ARG A 205 11.94 21.26 -82.13
CA ARG A 205 13.14 20.88 -81.37
C ARG A 205 13.10 21.58 -80.02
N THR A 206 13.22 20.80 -78.95
CA THR A 206 13.29 21.33 -77.59
C THR A 206 14.73 21.64 -77.22
N ILE A 207 14.94 22.70 -76.46
CA ILE A 207 16.22 23.06 -75.86
C ILE A 207 16.02 23.46 -74.41
N SER A 208 16.92 23.03 -73.53
CA SER A 208 16.79 23.19 -72.08
C SER A 208 18.01 23.87 -71.49
N PHE A 209 17.80 24.82 -70.59
CA PHE A 209 18.84 25.55 -69.87
C PHE A 209 18.60 25.50 -68.37
N THR A 210 19.67 25.61 -67.57
CA THR A 210 19.60 25.93 -66.14
C THR A 210 19.99 27.39 -65.95
N ILE A 211 19.16 28.15 -65.22
CA ILE A 211 19.49 29.52 -64.80
C ILE A 211 20.64 29.46 -63.80
N ASP A 212 21.65 30.32 -63.95
CA ASP A 212 22.75 30.43 -62.99
C ASP A 212 22.19 30.65 -61.57
N ALA A 213 22.62 29.80 -60.62
CA ALA A 213 22.18 29.88 -59.23
C ALA A 213 22.57 31.21 -58.55
N ASN A 214 23.56 31.92 -59.08
CA ASN A 214 23.99 33.24 -58.60
C ASN A 214 23.43 34.41 -59.42
N PHE A 215 22.48 34.15 -60.31
CA PHE A 215 21.86 35.20 -61.11
C PHE A 215 21.06 36.14 -60.20
N GLN A 216 21.43 37.41 -60.13
CA GLN A 216 20.75 38.44 -59.33
C GLN A 216 19.88 39.39 -60.17
N GLY A 217 19.77 39.14 -61.49
CA GLY A 217 18.92 39.91 -62.39
C GLY A 217 17.46 39.40 -62.43
N THR A 218 16.61 40.07 -63.19
CA THR A 218 15.16 39.77 -63.26
C THR A 218 14.69 39.24 -64.61
N THR A 219 15.50 39.28 -65.67
CA THR A 219 15.11 38.85 -67.02
C THR A 219 16.28 38.21 -67.76
N LEU A 220 16.03 37.13 -68.50
CA LEU A 220 16.98 36.48 -69.41
C LEU A 220 16.29 36.24 -70.76
N ARG A 221 17.01 36.46 -71.87
CA ARG A 221 16.50 36.23 -73.22
C ARG A 221 17.42 35.29 -73.98
N ASN A 222 16.84 34.35 -74.72
CA ASN A 222 17.54 33.31 -75.49
C ASN A 222 17.01 33.30 -76.92
N TRP A 223 17.89 33.13 -77.91
CA TRP A 223 17.56 33.28 -79.33
C TRP A 223 17.93 32.02 -80.11
N ALA A 224 17.23 31.73 -81.20
CA ALA A 224 17.58 30.67 -82.13
C ALA A 224 17.40 31.09 -83.59
N GLU A 225 18.18 30.50 -84.49
CA GLU A 225 18.30 30.89 -85.91
C GLU A 225 18.51 29.66 -86.80
N ILE A 226 17.92 29.63 -87.99
CA ILE A 226 18.22 28.60 -89.01
C ILE A 226 19.58 28.89 -89.65
N SER A 227 20.61 28.25 -89.12
CA SER A 227 21.99 28.42 -89.59
C SER A 227 22.29 27.90 -91.01
N SER A 228 21.52 26.94 -91.54
CA SER A 228 21.69 26.44 -92.92
C SER A 228 20.57 25.50 -93.36
N ALA A 229 20.23 25.49 -94.65
CA ALA A 229 19.37 24.48 -95.28
C ALA A 229 19.72 24.28 -96.78
N THR A 230 19.22 23.19 -97.38
CA THR A 230 19.42 22.84 -98.80
C THR A 230 18.11 22.30 -99.42
N ASN A 231 17.95 22.37 -100.75
CA ASN A 231 16.79 21.79 -101.45
C ASN A 231 17.21 21.16 -102.80
N ALA A 232 16.30 20.41 -103.43
CA ALA A 232 16.56 19.66 -104.66
C ALA A 232 16.90 20.54 -105.89
N LEU A 233 16.54 21.84 -105.86
CA LEU A 233 16.80 22.79 -106.93
C LEU A 233 17.99 23.74 -106.63
N ASN A 234 18.65 23.57 -105.48
CA ASN A 234 19.69 24.48 -104.95
C ASN A 234 19.26 25.95 -104.90
N GLN A 235 17.99 26.22 -104.64
CA GLN A 235 17.49 27.57 -104.43
C GLN A 235 17.96 28.08 -103.06
N ALA A 236 18.29 29.37 -102.96
CA ALA A 236 18.51 30.00 -101.66
C ALA A 236 17.16 30.20 -100.97
N ASP A 237 17.20 30.22 -99.65
CA ASP A 237 16.05 30.65 -98.84
C ASP A 237 15.74 32.10 -99.21
N ILE A 238 14.46 32.45 -99.31
CA ILE A 238 14.04 33.65 -100.03
C ILE A 238 14.41 34.94 -99.29
N ASP A 239 14.47 34.89 -97.98
CA ASP A 239 14.68 36.03 -97.09
C ASP A 239 15.61 35.76 -95.90
N SER A 240 16.07 34.52 -95.66
CA SER A 240 17.12 34.24 -94.67
C SER A 240 18.43 35.02 -94.88
N ASP A 241 19.04 35.50 -93.79
CA ASP A 241 20.42 36.01 -93.74
C ASP A 241 21.23 35.42 -92.59
N PRO A 242 21.67 34.14 -92.67
CA PRO A 242 22.36 33.50 -91.56
C PRO A 242 23.73 34.15 -91.30
N ASP A 243 23.86 34.95 -90.24
CA ASP A 243 25.04 35.80 -90.00
C ASP A 243 25.91 35.36 -88.81
N ALA A 244 25.46 34.32 -88.10
CA ALA A 244 26.15 33.76 -86.94
C ALA A 244 26.46 34.83 -85.87
N THR A 245 25.62 35.84 -85.67
CA THR A 245 25.70 36.78 -84.56
C THR A 245 24.28 37.16 -84.09
N ASN A 246 24.18 37.98 -83.04
CA ASN A 246 22.90 38.33 -82.43
C ASN A 246 22.81 39.87 -82.36
N PHE A 247 21.87 40.50 -83.07
CA PHE A 247 21.67 41.96 -83.11
C PHE A 247 22.93 42.76 -83.42
N ASN A 248 23.62 42.40 -84.50
CA ASN A 248 24.83 43.13 -84.92
C ASN A 248 24.50 44.27 -85.92
N GLN A 249 23.34 44.22 -86.59
CA GLN A 249 22.97 45.13 -87.67
C GLN A 249 21.98 46.21 -87.18
N THR A 250 22.07 47.40 -87.77
CA THR A 250 21.23 48.54 -87.38
C THR A 250 19.85 48.42 -88.02
N GLY A 251 18.84 47.91 -87.29
CA GLY A 251 17.45 47.82 -87.79
C GLY A 251 16.67 46.59 -87.32
N GLU A 252 17.36 45.55 -86.84
CA GLU A 252 16.75 44.34 -86.28
C GLU A 252 15.82 44.71 -85.10
N THR A 253 14.61 44.14 -85.06
CA THR A 253 13.62 44.39 -84.01
C THR A 253 13.45 43.20 -83.06
N ASN A 254 13.19 43.48 -81.79
CA ASN A 254 12.98 42.49 -80.73
C ASN A 254 11.54 41.94 -80.72
N ASP A 255 11.04 41.49 -81.86
CA ASP A 255 9.68 40.95 -81.94
C ASP A 255 9.64 39.53 -81.36
N LEU A 256 8.57 39.20 -80.64
CA LEU A 256 8.37 37.91 -79.97
C LEU A 256 7.32 37.05 -80.70
N ASN A 257 6.73 37.51 -81.82
CA ASN A 257 5.52 36.89 -82.38
C ASN A 257 5.32 36.90 -83.92
N ASP A 258 6.26 37.29 -84.79
CA ASP A 258 5.98 37.52 -86.23
C ASP A 258 6.55 36.46 -87.23
N ASP A 259 6.44 35.16 -86.89
CA ASP A 259 6.99 34.01 -87.64
C ASP A 259 6.27 33.62 -88.96
N ASN A 260 5.35 34.45 -89.49
CA ASN A 260 4.49 34.09 -90.65
C ASN A 260 4.69 35.00 -91.87
N VAL A 261 5.79 35.76 -91.94
CA VAL A 261 6.02 36.74 -93.01
C VAL A 261 7.14 36.33 -93.96
N ILE A 262 6.74 35.62 -95.03
CA ILE A 262 7.54 35.09 -96.16
C ILE A 262 8.31 36.11 -97.05
N SER A 263 8.59 37.31 -96.55
CA SER A 263 9.20 38.36 -97.39
C SER A 263 10.10 39.35 -96.65
N GLN A 264 10.44 39.11 -95.39
CA GLN A 264 11.22 40.02 -94.57
C GLN A 264 12.58 39.40 -94.21
N ASN A 265 13.65 40.15 -94.46
CA ASN A 265 15.03 39.68 -94.30
C ASN A 265 15.83 40.47 -93.25
N GLY A 266 15.15 41.13 -92.31
CA GLY A 266 15.76 41.95 -91.24
C GLY A 266 16.52 43.22 -91.65
N LYS A 267 17.06 43.32 -92.88
CA LYS A 267 18.08 44.32 -93.29
C LYS A 267 17.62 45.76 -93.39
N THR A 268 16.31 46.03 -93.41
CA THR A 268 15.75 47.39 -93.48
C THR A 268 14.71 47.68 -92.40
N GLY A 269 14.74 46.92 -91.30
CA GLY A 269 13.67 46.84 -90.30
C GLY A 269 12.61 45.82 -90.71
N GLY A 270 12.07 45.11 -89.72
CA GLY A 270 11.29 43.88 -89.91
C GLY A 270 11.96 42.68 -89.21
N ASP A 271 11.28 41.55 -89.17
CA ASP A 271 11.79 40.29 -88.61
C ASP A 271 12.67 39.54 -89.63
N GLU A 272 13.58 38.71 -89.15
CA GLU A 272 14.17 37.62 -89.92
C GLU A 272 13.37 36.39 -89.51
N ASP A 273 12.47 35.92 -90.36
CA ASP A 273 11.46 34.94 -89.95
C ASP A 273 12.08 33.58 -89.59
N ASP A 274 13.38 33.37 -89.85
CA ASP A 274 14.19 32.25 -89.42
C ASP A 274 15.03 32.49 -88.15
N HIS A 275 14.87 33.64 -87.46
CA HIS A 275 15.52 34.02 -86.19
C HIS A 275 14.52 34.55 -85.13
N ASP A 276 14.40 33.91 -83.96
CA ASP A 276 13.38 34.28 -82.94
C ASP A 276 13.90 34.27 -81.48
N PRO A 277 13.68 35.34 -80.68
CA PRO A 277 13.88 35.38 -79.23
C PRO A 277 12.76 34.75 -78.37
N ALA A 278 13.15 34.21 -77.22
CA ALA A 278 12.25 33.95 -76.10
C ALA A 278 12.81 34.52 -74.78
N GLU A 279 11.97 35.23 -74.02
CA GLU A 279 12.33 35.84 -72.73
C GLU A 279 11.70 35.10 -71.55
N ILE A 280 12.45 35.03 -70.46
CA ILE A 280 11.97 34.60 -69.15
C ILE A 280 12.16 35.69 -68.11
N THR A 281 11.22 35.78 -67.18
CA THR A 281 11.36 36.57 -65.95
C THR A 281 11.90 35.67 -64.84
N VAL A 282 12.97 36.11 -64.18
CA VAL A 282 13.54 35.46 -63.01
C VAL A 282 13.11 36.24 -61.76
N LEU A 283 12.35 35.57 -60.90
CA LEU A 283 11.92 36.09 -59.62
C LEU A 283 13.10 36.07 -58.64
N GLN A 284 13.43 37.24 -58.10
CA GLN A 284 14.36 37.37 -56.99
C GLN A 284 13.56 37.44 -55.69
N ILE A 285 13.92 36.58 -54.74
CA ILE A 285 13.34 36.52 -53.40
C ILE A 285 14.38 37.11 -52.43
N PHE A 286 13.96 38.05 -51.60
CA PHE A 286 14.74 38.52 -50.47
C PHE A 286 14.05 38.00 -49.20
N ASP A 287 14.78 37.20 -48.44
CA ASP A 287 14.26 36.40 -47.34
C ASP A 287 15.44 36.14 -46.38
N LEU A 288 15.37 36.71 -45.19
CA LEU A 288 16.30 36.44 -44.10
C LEU A 288 15.59 35.77 -42.94
N ALA A 289 16.28 34.81 -42.33
CA ALA A 289 15.84 34.18 -41.09
C ALA A 289 16.92 34.30 -40.02
N LEU A 290 16.53 34.18 -38.77
CA LEU A 290 17.39 34.18 -37.59
C LEU A 290 17.05 32.96 -36.74
N LYS A 291 18.08 32.32 -36.18
CA LYS A 291 17.94 31.28 -35.17
C LYS A 291 18.67 31.65 -33.89
N LYS A 292 18.00 31.62 -32.74
CA LYS A 292 18.61 31.86 -31.43
C LYS A 292 18.67 30.58 -30.60
N THR A 293 19.86 30.21 -30.16
CA THR A 293 20.08 29.00 -29.36
C THR A 293 20.93 29.28 -28.14
N LEU A 294 20.64 28.59 -27.04
CA LEU A 294 21.49 28.53 -25.86
C LEU A 294 22.82 27.85 -26.20
N SER A 295 23.95 28.47 -25.84
CA SER A 295 25.29 27.92 -26.08
C SER A 295 26.12 27.66 -24.82
N SER A 296 25.71 28.20 -23.66
CA SER A 296 26.27 27.84 -22.35
C SER A 296 25.61 26.57 -21.77
N ALA A 297 26.37 25.78 -21.00
CA ALA A 297 25.87 24.56 -20.37
C ALA A 297 25.09 24.84 -19.07
N GLU A 298 24.01 24.09 -18.87
CA GLU A 298 23.20 24.03 -17.64
C GLU A 298 23.88 23.21 -16.52
N PRO A 299 23.47 23.36 -15.24
CA PRO A 299 22.39 24.20 -14.71
C PRO A 299 22.79 25.67 -14.51
N PHE A 300 21.82 26.58 -14.66
CA PHE A 300 22.01 28.00 -14.33
C PHE A 300 21.48 28.31 -12.95
N THR A 301 22.15 29.23 -12.26
CA THR A 301 21.77 29.74 -10.94
C THR A 301 21.71 31.28 -11.00
N PRO A 302 20.96 31.95 -10.11
CA PRO A 302 21.07 33.40 -9.94
C PRO A 302 22.56 33.84 -9.85
N GLY A 303 22.97 34.79 -10.69
CA GLY A 303 24.36 35.22 -10.84
C GLY A 303 25.19 34.49 -11.91
N SER A 304 24.70 33.40 -12.51
CA SER A 304 25.38 32.72 -13.62
C SER A 304 25.49 33.62 -14.86
N ILE A 305 26.57 33.44 -15.63
CA ILE A 305 26.68 34.01 -16.98
C ILE A 305 26.10 33.01 -17.98
N VAL A 306 25.19 33.47 -18.84
CA VAL A 306 24.56 32.70 -19.91
C VAL A 306 24.95 33.25 -21.26
N ASN A 307 25.17 32.36 -22.24
CA ASN A 307 25.56 32.70 -23.60
C ASN A 307 24.52 32.19 -24.59
N PHE A 308 24.15 33.02 -25.55
CA PHE A 308 23.31 32.65 -26.68
C PHE A 308 24.09 32.83 -27.99
N GLU A 309 23.83 31.95 -28.94
CA GLU A 309 24.24 32.08 -30.34
C GLU A 309 23.04 32.53 -31.16
N ILE A 310 23.23 33.58 -31.95
CA ILE A 310 22.27 34.10 -32.92
C ILE A 310 22.86 33.82 -34.31
N ARG A 311 22.20 32.95 -35.08
CA ARG A 311 22.59 32.59 -36.44
C ARG A 311 21.64 33.23 -37.43
N ILE A 312 22.17 34.05 -38.33
CA ILE A 312 21.40 34.74 -39.38
C ILE A 312 21.59 33.97 -40.69
N PHE A 313 20.52 33.71 -41.42
CA PHE A 313 20.47 32.99 -42.68
C PHE A 313 19.95 33.91 -43.77
N ASN A 314 20.52 33.83 -44.97
CA ASN A 314 19.90 34.40 -46.16
C ASN A 314 19.28 33.27 -46.98
N GLN A 315 17.95 33.16 -46.94
CA GLN A 315 17.18 32.09 -47.59
C GLN A 315 16.70 32.51 -48.97
N GLY A 316 16.74 33.81 -49.23
CA GLY A 316 16.43 34.40 -50.51
C GLY A 316 17.44 34.03 -51.59
N THR A 317 17.12 34.46 -52.81
CA THR A 317 17.93 34.28 -54.00
C THR A 317 18.84 35.48 -54.28
N ILE A 318 18.71 36.55 -53.48
CA ILE A 318 19.47 37.80 -53.62
C ILE A 318 20.42 38.03 -52.44
N THR A 319 21.56 38.67 -52.69
CA THR A 319 22.52 38.99 -51.63
C THR A 319 21.96 40.03 -50.66
N ALA A 320 21.95 39.69 -49.38
CA ALA A 320 21.61 40.61 -48.29
C ALA A 320 22.81 41.48 -47.92
N THR A 321 22.56 42.73 -47.55
CA THR A 321 23.57 43.70 -47.16
C THR A 321 23.08 44.55 -45.99
N ASN A 322 24.01 45.01 -45.15
CA ASN A 322 23.72 45.83 -43.96
C ASN A 322 22.71 45.19 -42.98
N VAL A 323 22.85 43.88 -42.71
CA VAL A 323 21.94 43.16 -41.81
C VAL A 323 22.24 43.53 -40.36
N ASN A 324 21.26 44.11 -39.66
CA ASN A 324 21.35 44.52 -38.27
C ASN A 324 20.42 43.67 -37.41
N VAL A 325 20.88 43.31 -36.21
CA VAL A 325 20.12 42.51 -35.26
C VAL A 325 19.94 43.29 -33.97
N THR A 326 18.73 43.22 -33.42
CA THR A 326 18.36 43.74 -32.11
C THR A 326 18.01 42.57 -31.19
N ASP A 327 18.45 42.63 -29.93
CA ASP A 327 18.16 41.63 -28.91
C ASP A 327 17.42 42.27 -27.74
N TYR A 328 16.40 41.59 -27.24
CA TYR A 328 15.46 42.05 -26.21
C TYR A 328 15.79 41.44 -24.86
N ILE A 329 16.29 42.28 -23.96
CA ILE A 329 16.78 41.88 -22.64
C ILE A 329 15.59 41.79 -21.67
N PRO A 330 15.19 40.59 -21.22
CA PRO A 330 14.11 40.43 -20.24
C PRO A 330 14.54 40.96 -18.87
N THR A 331 13.54 41.26 -18.03
CA THR A 331 13.81 41.51 -16.59
C THR A 331 14.42 40.26 -15.97
N GLY A 332 15.54 40.40 -15.25
CA GLY A 332 16.29 39.30 -14.67
C GLY A 332 17.57 38.94 -15.44
N LEU A 333 17.80 39.49 -16.63
CA LEU A 333 19.08 39.44 -17.34
C LEU A 333 19.74 40.81 -17.41
N THR A 334 21.07 40.85 -17.28
CA THR A 334 21.88 42.05 -17.51
C THR A 334 22.93 41.76 -18.58
N LEU A 335 23.01 42.62 -19.61
CA LEU A 335 23.98 42.45 -20.71
C LEU A 335 25.41 42.44 -20.17
N ASN A 336 26.16 41.41 -20.53
CA ASN A 336 27.56 41.29 -20.19
C ASN A 336 28.44 41.92 -21.29
N ASN A 337 29.50 42.65 -20.91
CA ASN A 337 30.43 43.35 -21.82
C ASN A 337 29.76 44.30 -22.85
N PRO A 338 28.91 45.25 -22.43
CA PRO A 338 28.31 46.22 -23.35
C PRO A 338 29.37 47.04 -24.10
N GLY A 339 29.16 47.26 -25.40
CA GLY A 339 29.98 48.11 -26.27
C GLY A 339 31.07 47.39 -27.09
N VAL A 340 31.19 46.05 -26.99
CA VAL A 340 32.15 45.26 -27.78
C VAL A 340 31.49 44.70 -29.05
N THR A 341 30.60 43.73 -28.88
CA THR A 341 29.82 43.13 -29.99
C THR A 341 28.39 43.66 -30.02
N TRP A 342 27.86 43.98 -28.84
CA TRP A 342 26.49 44.43 -28.62
C TRP A 342 26.49 45.74 -27.84
N THR A 343 25.67 46.70 -28.22
CA THR A 343 25.51 47.98 -27.51
C THR A 343 24.10 48.13 -26.98
N ALA A 344 23.98 48.34 -25.66
CA ALA A 344 22.70 48.60 -25.02
C ALA A 344 22.06 49.88 -25.58
N VAL A 345 20.76 49.83 -25.82
CA VAL A 345 19.93 50.97 -26.23
C VAL A 345 18.75 51.11 -25.27
N SER A 346 18.03 52.23 -25.33
CA SER A 346 16.89 52.48 -24.44
C SER A 346 15.78 51.43 -24.63
N GLY A 347 15.06 51.11 -23.56
CA GLY A 347 13.89 50.22 -23.61
C GLY A 347 14.20 48.74 -23.40
N GLY A 348 15.34 48.39 -22.78
CA GLY A 348 15.69 47.00 -22.49
C GLY A 348 16.14 46.21 -23.73
N LYS A 349 16.77 46.88 -24.69
CA LYS A 349 17.27 46.25 -25.92
C LYS A 349 18.77 46.45 -26.09
N THR A 350 19.37 45.66 -26.96
CA THR A 350 20.76 45.84 -27.38
C THR A 350 20.93 45.52 -28.86
N ASN A 351 21.74 46.32 -29.56
CA ASN A 351 21.92 46.19 -31.00
C ASN A 351 23.31 45.66 -31.32
N LEU A 352 23.44 44.92 -32.40
CA LEU A 352 24.74 44.49 -32.93
C LEU A 352 25.57 45.72 -33.33
N VAL A 353 26.77 45.87 -32.77
CA VAL A 353 27.63 47.06 -32.96
C VAL A 353 28.06 47.23 -34.42
N THR A 354 28.42 46.12 -35.06
CA THR A 354 28.77 46.07 -36.49
C THR A 354 27.86 45.08 -37.18
N GLY A 355 26.88 45.60 -37.92
CA GLY A 355 25.98 44.80 -38.76
C GLY A 355 26.73 43.89 -39.74
N VAL A 356 26.06 42.87 -40.26
CA VAL A 356 26.62 41.97 -41.28
C VAL A 356 26.67 42.74 -42.62
N PRO A 357 27.86 43.04 -43.17
CA PRO A 357 27.96 43.91 -44.35
C PRO A 357 27.33 43.27 -45.60
N THR A 358 27.56 41.96 -45.78
CA THR A 358 27.07 41.18 -46.91
C THR A 358 26.83 39.73 -46.46
N LEU A 359 25.73 39.11 -46.92
CA LEU A 359 25.43 37.69 -46.73
C LEU A 359 24.86 37.14 -48.05
N ALA A 360 25.56 36.21 -48.69
CA ALA A 360 25.16 35.67 -49.99
C ALA A 360 23.95 34.71 -49.86
N PRO A 361 23.18 34.48 -50.94
CA PRO A 361 22.11 33.47 -50.95
C PRO A 361 22.60 32.11 -50.44
N GLY A 362 21.87 31.53 -49.48
CA GLY A 362 22.18 30.23 -48.86
C GLY A 362 23.26 30.26 -47.77
N ASP A 363 23.94 31.39 -47.54
CA ASP A 363 24.93 31.52 -46.47
C ASP A 363 24.27 31.80 -45.11
N SER A 364 25.02 31.50 -44.04
CA SER A 364 24.64 31.91 -42.67
C SER A 364 25.84 32.42 -41.87
N ILE A 365 25.57 33.20 -40.82
CA ILE A 365 26.60 33.77 -39.95
C ILE A 365 26.16 33.79 -38.49
N ILE A 366 27.08 33.52 -37.57
CA ILE A 366 26.81 33.47 -36.12
C ILE A 366 27.32 34.73 -35.40
N ARG A 367 26.54 35.22 -34.43
CA ARG A 367 26.91 36.24 -33.45
C ARG A 367 26.57 35.74 -32.05
N THR A 368 27.51 35.86 -31.12
CA THR A 368 27.30 35.48 -29.72
C THR A 368 26.88 36.68 -28.89
N ILE A 369 26.00 36.45 -27.91
CA ILE A 369 25.59 37.44 -26.91
C ILE A 369 25.60 36.79 -25.52
N SER A 370 25.97 37.55 -24.48
CA SER A 370 26.13 37.05 -23.13
C SER A 370 25.38 37.91 -22.12
N PHE A 371 24.73 37.27 -21.15
CA PHE A 371 24.02 37.93 -20.05
C PHE A 371 24.45 37.38 -18.69
N THR A 372 24.31 38.18 -17.63
CA THR A 372 24.36 37.71 -16.24
C THR A 372 22.94 37.64 -15.69
N ILE A 373 22.57 36.51 -15.08
CA ILE A 373 21.29 36.35 -14.37
C ILE A 373 21.34 37.19 -13.09
N ASP A 374 20.28 37.96 -12.80
CA ASP A 374 20.17 38.71 -11.54
C ASP A 374 20.37 37.78 -10.34
N ALA A 375 21.26 38.16 -9.42
CA ALA A 375 21.55 37.39 -8.21
C ALA A 375 20.33 37.22 -7.29
N ASN A 376 19.31 38.05 -7.45
CA ASN A 376 18.06 37.98 -6.69
C ASN A 376 16.88 37.43 -7.52
N PHE A 377 17.15 36.82 -8.69
CA PHE A 377 16.10 36.27 -9.52
C PHE A 377 15.33 35.15 -8.81
N GLN A 378 14.02 35.33 -8.65
CA GLN A 378 13.12 34.37 -7.97
C GLN A 378 12.25 33.55 -8.94
N GLY A 379 12.37 33.75 -10.25
CA GLY A 379 11.68 32.94 -11.25
C GLY A 379 12.45 31.67 -11.62
N THR A 380 11.77 30.74 -12.30
CA THR A 380 12.36 29.46 -12.75
C THR A 380 12.80 29.49 -14.21
N THR A 381 12.29 30.42 -15.02
CA THR A 381 12.63 30.53 -16.44
C THR A 381 12.89 31.97 -16.85
N LEU A 382 13.84 32.17 -17.78
CA LEU A 382 14.10 33.44 -18.44
C LEU A 382 14.13 33.22 -19.94
N ARG A 383 13.36 34.00 -20.69
CA ARG A 383 13.32 33.96 -22.15
C ARG A 383 13.90 35.23 -22.74
N ASN A 384 14.76 35.11 -23.74
CA ASN A 384 15.45 36.21 -24.40
C ASN A 384 15.24 36.10 -25.92
N TRP A 385 14.88 37.21 -26.57
CA TRP A 385 14.53 37.26 -27.99
C TRP A 385 15.57 38.03 -28.79
N ALA A 386 15.77 37.66 -30.05
CA ALA A 386 16.54 38.43 -31.01
C ALA A 386 15.78 38.54 -32.34
N GLU A 387 16.01 39.61 -33.09
CA GLU A 387 15.26 39.99 -34.28
C GLU A 387 16.15 40.67 -35.31
N ILE A 388 15.95 40.38 -36.60
CA ILE A 388 16.58 41.12 -37.70
C ILE A 388 15.92 42.50 -37.87
N SER A 389 16.40 43.45 -37.08
CA SER A 389 15.86 44.83 -37.08
C SER A 389 16.00 45.63 -38.38
N ALA A 390 16.88 45.25 -39.32
CA ALA A 390 16.98 45.87 -40.65
C ALA A 390 17.92 45.10 -41.59
N ALA A 391 17.60 45.07 -42.88
CA ALA A 391 18.51 44.63 -43.94
C ALA A 391 18.18 45.32 -45.29
N THR A 392 19.10 45.23 -46.25
CA THR A 392 18.96 45.83 -47.59
C THR A 392 19.49 44.89 -48.68
N ASN A 393 19.02 45.02 -49.92
CA ASN A 393 19.54 44.29 -51.08
C ASN A 393 19.62 45.20 -52.32
N VAL A 394 20.24 44.71 -53.40
CA VAL A 394 20.48 45.49 -54.63
C VAL A 394 19.20 45.90 -55.37
N LEU A 395 18.08 45.22 -55.15
CA LEU A 395 16.78 45.53 -55.74
C LEU A 395 15.86 46.36 -54.81
N ASN A 396 16.32 46.72 -53.61
CA ASN A 396 15.52 47.36 -52.55
C ASN A 396 14.19 46.63 -52.27
N GLN A 397 14.19 45.29 -52.42
CA GLN A 397 13.04 44.49 -52.03
C GLN A 397 12.94 44.45 -50.50
N PRO A 398 11.74 44.55 -49.91
CA PRO A 398 11.57 44.24 -48.49
C PRO A 398 11.88 42.75 -48.27
N ASP A 399 12.32 42.43 -47.06
CA ASP A 399 12.34 41.04 -46.62
C ASP A 399 10.91 40.49 -46.70
N ILE A 400 10.75 39.27 -47.18
CA ILE A 400 9.44 38.84 -47.67
C ILE A 400 8.44 38.66 -46.53
N ASP A 401 8.89 38.39 -45.33
CA ASP A 401 8.12 38.06 -44.13
C ASP A 401 8.60 38.74 -42.84
N SER A 402 9.67 39.54 -42.85
CA SER A 402 10.03 40.39 -41.71
C SER A 402 9.06 41.56 -41.49
N ASP A 403 8.67 41.82 -40.24
CA ASP A 403 8.12 43.09 -39.79
C ASP A 403 8.99 43.72 -38.67
N PRO A 404 10.09 44.41 -39.01
CA PRO A 404 11.02 44.93 -38.02
C PRO A 404 10.40 46.03 -37.18
N ASP A 405 10.27 45.84 -35.87
CA ASP A 405 9.49 46.74 -35.03
C ASP A 405 10.08 47.03 -33.63
N ALA A 406 9.23 47.58 -32.74
CA ALA A 406 9.61 47.87 -31.36
C ALA A 406 9.14 46.84 -30.32
N SER A 407 8.38 45.82 -30.71
CA SER A 407 7.65 44.89 -29.85
C SER A 407 7.73 43.45 -30.36
N ASN A 408 8.08 42.52 -29.47
CA ASN A 408 8.19 41.08 -29.77
C ASN A 408 6.95 40.39 -30.38
N PHE A 409 5.81 41.09 -30.48
CA PHE A 409 4.62 40.59 -31.16
C PHE A 409 3.88 41.77 -31.80
N ASN A 410 3.77 41.79 -33.13
CA ASN A 410 3.27 42.95 -33.87
C ASN A 410 2.06 42.61 -34.76
N GLN A 411 1.80 41.33 -35.03
CA GLN A 411 0.67 40.86 -35.81
C GLN A 411 -0.34 40.00 -35.01
N THR A 412 -1.56 39.95 -35.53
CA THR A 412 -2.67 39.23 -34.88
C THR A 412 -2.61 37.74 -35.27
N GLY A 413 -2.11 36.88 -34.38
CA GLY A 413 -2.03 35.43 -34.61
C GLY A 413 -0.66 34.80 -34.40
N GLU A 414 0.35 35.62 -34.10
CA GLU A 414 1.67 35.15 -33.64
C GLU A 414 1.54 34.36 -32.35
N THR A 415 2.33 33.31 -32.25
CA THR A 415 2.41 32.38 -31.13
C THR A 415 3.69 32.65 -30.34
N ASN A 416 3.66 32.46 -29.03
CA ASN A 416 4.84 32.55 -28.16
C ASN A 416 5.36 31.15 -27.80
N ASP A 417 5.26 30.23 -28.75
CA ASP A 417 5.34 28.80 -28.52
C ASP A 417 6.76 28.29 -28.83
N LEU A 418 7.44 27.74 -27.82
CA LEU A 418 8.85 27.35 -27.98
C LEU A 418 9.10 26.25 -29.02
N ASN A 419 8.07 25.62 -29.58
CA ASN A 419 8.20 24.53 -30.53
C ASN A 419 8.20 25.02 -31.98
N ASP A 420 7.60 26.17 -32.28
CA ASP A 420 7.65 26.83 -33.59
C ASP A 420 8.67 27.98 -33.66
N ASP A 421 9.02 28.56 -32.51
CA ASP A 421 10.06 29.59 -32.20
C ASP A 421 11.53 29.22 -32.57
N ASN A 422 11.78 28.21 -33.41
CA ASN A 422 13.15 27.79 -33.77
C ASN A 422 13.26 27.33 -35.23
N VAL A 423 12.23 27.65 -36.01
CA VAL A 423 12.02 27.17 -37.37
C VAL A 423 12.43 28.27 -38.32
N VAL A 424 13.54 28.03 -39.00
CA VAL A 424 14.11 29.01 -39.93
C VAL A 424 13.36 29.14 -41.25
N SER A 425 12.24 28.47 -41.49
CA SER A 425 11.63 28.38 -42.84
C SER A 425 10.16 28.79 -42.87
N GLN A 426 9.74 29.63 -41.93
CA GLN A 426 8.33 29.98 -41.70
C GLN A 426 8.12 31.46 -41.92
N ASN A 427 7.12 31.78 -42.74
CA ASN A 427 6.91 33.14 -43.22
C ASN A 427 5.94 33.99 -42.40
N GLY A 428 5.64 33.60 -41.15
CA GLY A 428 4.71 34.26 -40.21
C GLY A 428 3.22 34.39 -40.66
N LYS A 429 2.91 34.25 -41.95
CA LYS A 429 1.65 34.71 -42.58
C LYS A 429 0.44 33.79 -42.38
N THR A 430 0.64 32.55 -41.93
CA THR A 430 -0.44 31.56 -41.73
C THR A 430 -0.67 31.17 -40.27
N GLY A 431 -0.13 31.96 -39.33
CA GLY A 431 0.03 31.61 -37.92
C GLY A 431 1.37 30.90 -37.70
N GLY A 432 2.06 31.23 -36.60
CA GLY A 432 3.45 30.85 -36.30
C GLY A 432 4.34 32.07 -36.01
N ASP A 433 5.60 31.84 -35.59
CA ASP A 433 6.65 32.87 -35.42
C ASP A 433 7.14 33.41 -36.78
N GLU A 434 7.64 34.65 -36.79
CA GLU A 434 8.38 35.21 -37.93
C GLU A 434 9.79 34.60 -37.90
N ASP A 435 10.29 34.01 -38.99
CA ASP A 435 11.55 33.28 -38.92
C ASP A 435 12.80 34.17 -38.78
N ASP A 436 12.65 35.49 -38.76
CA ASP A 436 13.67 36.48 -38.47
C ASP A 436 13.66 37.01 -37.02
N HIS A 437 12.70 36.55 -36.22
CA HIS A 437 12.55 36.78 -34.79
C HIS A 437 12.55 35.43 -34.06
N ASP A 438 13.37 35.26 -33.01
CA ASP A 438 13.57 33.92 -32.45
C ASP A 438 13.97 34.00 -30.96
N PRO A 439 13.23 33.35 -30.04
CA PRO A 439 13.58 33.27 -28.63
C PRO A 439 14.52 32.10 -28.27
N ALA A 440 15.21 32.28 -27.14
CA ALA A 440 15.82 31.20 -26.40
C ALA A 440 15.46 31.31 -24.92
N GLU A 441 15.09 30.19 -24.31
CA GLU A 441 14.75 30.08 -22.89
C GLU A 441 15.86 29.37 -22.11
N ILE A 442 16.08 29.81 -20.88
CA ILE A 442 16.92 29.12 -19.90
C ILE A 442 16.10 28.76 -18.67
N THR A 443 16.42 27.61 -18.09
CA THR A 443 15.89 27.23 -16.76
C THR A 443 16.89 27.63 -15.69
N VAL A 444 16.41 28.34 -14.68
CA VAL A 444 17.20 28.71 -13.50
C VAL A 444 16.88 27.73 -12.37
N SER A 445 17.88 26.95 -11.97
CA SER A 445 17.77 25.99 -10.88
C SER A 445 17.52 26.70 -9.56
N GLN A 446 16.48 26.26 -8.86
CA GLN A 446 16.05 26.78 -7.57
C GLN A 446 15.81 25.64 -6.59
N SER A 447 16.14 25.87 -5.33
CA SER A 447 15.95 24.86 -4.29
C SER A 447 14.54 24.95 -3.69
N PHE A 448 14.05 23.84 -3.16
CA PHE A 448 12.74 23.70 -2.53
C PHE A 448 12.86 22.97 -1.18
N ILE A 449 12.04 23.38 -0.21
CA ILE A 449 11.85 22.67 1.04
C ILE A 449 10.38 22.68 1.44
N GLY A 450 9.86 21.53 1.85
CA GLY A 450 8.55 21.37 2.47
C GLY A 450 7.86 20.09 2.03
N PHE A 451 6.91 19.61 2.84
CA PHE A 451 6.04 18.52 2.42
C PHE A 451 4.74 18.57 3.20
N ASN A 452 4.66 17.98 4.41
CA ASN A 452 3.38 17.77 5.06
C ASN A 452 3.38 17.99 6.59
N VAL A 453 2.22 18.40 7.10
CA VAL A 453 1.90 18.38 8.53
C VAL A 453 0.63 17.57 8.72
N TRP A 454 0.65 16.60 9.64
CA TRP A 454 -0.48 15.69 9.87
C TRP A 454 -0.82 15.56 11.34
N LYS A 455 -2.04 15.09 11.59
CA LYS A 455 -2.49 14.62 12.89
C LYS A 455 -2.00 13.21 13.09
N ASP A 456 -0.95 13.08 13.89
CA ASP A 456 -0.38 11.81 14.30
C ASP A 456 -1.33 11.16 15.32
N LYS A 457 -2.00 10.08 14.91
CA LYS A 457 -3.11 9.48 15.65
C LYS A 457 -2.63 8.44 16.64
N ASN A 458 -1.44 7.89 16.45
CA ASN A 458 -0.84 6.89 17.34
C ASN A 458 0.36 7.45 18.11
N GLY A 459 0.79 8.68 17.85
CA GLY A 459 1.87 9.38 18.55
C GLY A 459 3.27 8.82 18.28
N ASP A 460 3.45 8.02 17.23
CA ASP A 460 4.74 7.36 16.96
C ASP A 460 5.73 8.24 16.17
N GLY A 461 5.30 9.40 15.67
CA GLY A 461 6.09 10.32 14.87
C GLY A 461 6.27 9.89 13.42
N VAL A 462 5.48 8.93 12.93
CA VAL A 462 5.56 8.37 11.58
C VAL A 462 4.19 8.42 10.89
N GLN A 463 4.13 9.14 9.77
CA GLN A 463 2.91 9.26 8.99
C GLN A 463 2.43 7.90 8.47
N SER A 464 1.26 7.48 8.94
CA SER A 464 0.64 6.19 8.62
C SER A 464 -0.66 6.34 7.81
N ILE A 465 -1.06 5.28 7.10
CA ILE A 465 -2.34 5.25 6.39
C ILE A 465 -3.50 5.50 7.37
N GLY A 466 -4.32 6.50 7.07
CA GLY A 466 -5.48 6.88 7.87
C GLY A 466 -5.25 8.05 8.84
N GLU A 467 -4.02 8.55 8.92
CA GLU A 467 -3.71 9.80 9.61
C GLU A 467 -4.11 11.00 8.73
N LEU A 468 -4.75 11.98 9.36
CA LEU A 468 -5.38 13.08 8.63
C LEU A 468 -4.41 14.25 8.47
N PRO A 469 -4.43 14.94 7.33
CA PRO A 469 -3.66 16.16 7.16
C PRO A 469 -4.12 17.27 8.11
N LEU A 470 -3.19 18.15 8.50
CA LEU A 470 -3.45 19.25 9.42
C LEU A 470 -3.39 20.60 8.70
N GLN A 471 -4.56 21.16 8.38
CA GLN A 471 -4.70 22.46 7.74
C GLN A 471 -4.54 23.62 8.73
N GLY A 472 -3.94 24.73 8.28
CA GLY A 472 -3.91 25.99 9.03
C GLY A 472 -2.73 26.15 9.99
N VAL A 473 -1.74 25.26 9.93
CA VAL A 473 -0.47 25.40 10.66
C VAL A 473 0.36 26.47 9.98
N ILE A 474 0.87 27.44 10.74
CA ILE A 474 1.78 28.45 10.20
C ILE A 474 3.17 27.86 10.19
N VAL A 475 3.79 27.83 9.01
CA VAL A 475 5.14 27.31 8.81
C VAL A 475 6.08 28.46 8.50
N SER A 476 7.18 28.58 9.22
CA SER A 476 8.15 29.67 9.07
C SER A 476 9.53 29.13 8.68
N LEU A 477 10.10 29.65 7.60
CA LEU A 477 11.43 29.29 7.12
C LEU A 477 12.48 30.29 7.60
N TYR A 478 13.58 29.79 8.13
CA TYR A 478 14.69 30.59 8.63
C TYR A 478 16.01 30.23 7.95
N ASP A 479 16.89 31.22 7.82
CA ASP A 479 18.31 30.99 7.52
C ASP A 479 19.02 30.49 8.79
N CYS A 480 19.64 29.31 8.72
CA CYS A 480 20.23 28.65 9.89
C CYS A 480 21.42 29.42 10.49
N ASN A 481 22.18 30.15 9.66
CA ASN A 481 23.39 30.85 10.13
C ASN A 481 23.06 32.17 10.83
N THR A 482 22.01 32.85 10.37
CA THR A 482 21.65 34.19 10.85
C THR A 482 20.42 34.19 11.77
N ASN A 483 19.67 33.09 11.84
CA ASN A 483 18.34 33.00 12.46
C ASN A 483 17.33 34.03 11.91
N ALA A 484 17.58 34.56 10.71
CA ALA A 484 16.67 35.51 10.07
C ALA A 484 15.45 34.76 9.50
N LEU A 485 14.25 35.24 9.83
CA LEU A 485 13.02 34.78 9.19
C LEU A 485 13.04 35.19 7.72
N LEU A 486 12.90 34.23 6.82
CA LEU A 486 12.91 34.46 5.38
C LEU A 486 11.49 34.54 4.81
N ARG A 487 10.66 33.55 5.13
CA ARG A 487 9.30 33.42 4.59
C ARG A 487 8.37 32.70 5.57
N ARG A 488 7.06 32.84 5.35
CA ARG A 488 6.03 32.03 5.98
C ARG A 488 5.13 31.42 4.92
N ASP A 489 4.62 30.26 5.26
CA ASP A 489 3.55 29.57 4.54
C ASP A 489 2.49 29.10 5.55
N THR A 490 1.36 28.61 5.07
CA THR A 490 0.31 28.02 5.91
C THR A 490 -0.20 26.75 5.26
N THR A 491 -0.26 25.66 6.03
CA THR A 491 -0.64 24.36 5.48
C THR A 491 -2.03 24.38 4.87
N ASP A 492 -2.17 23.78 3.69
CA ASP A 492 -3.42 23.70 2.95
C ASP A 492 -4.37 22.62 3.50
N GLN A 493 -5.49 22.36 2.82
CA GLN A 493 -6.47 21.34 3.23
C GLN A 493 -5.91 19.89 3.25
N PHE A 494 -4.77 19.68 2.60
CA PHE A 494 -4.04 18.42 2.57
C PHE A 494 -2.81 18.45 3.49
N GLY A 495 -2.67 19.47 4.33
CA GLY A 495 -1.56 19.59 5.28
C GLY A 495 -0.25 20.02 4.63
N ASN A 496 -0.27 20.34 3.33
CA ASN A 496 0.95 20.61 2.57
C ASN A 496 1.40 22.05 2.72
N TYR A 497 2.70 22.27 2.73
CA TYR A 497 3.36 23.58 2.66
C TYR A 497 4.62 23.48 1.80
N GLY A 498 5.13 24.60 1.31
CA GLY A 498 6.34 24.60 0.51
C GLY A 498 6.96 25.96 0.29
N PHE A 499 8.30 26.00 0.37
CA PHE A 499 9.07 27.18 0.04
C PHE A 499 9.86 26.94 -1.25
N GLU A 500 9.30 27.42 -2.36
CA GLU A 500 9.96 27.44 -3.67
C GLU A 500 10.99 28.57 -3.76
N ALA A 501 11.80 28.57 -4.83
CA ALA A 501 12.72 29.66 -5.14
C ALA A 501 13.70 29.97 -4.00
N LEU A 502 14.24 28.94 -3.35
CA LEU A 502 15.26 29.12 -2.33
C LEU A 502 16.66 29.18 -2.95
N PRO A 503 17.52 30.09 -2.46
CA PRO A 503 18.93 30.07 -2.81
C PRO A 503 19.58 28.74 -2.41
N GLY A 504 20.32 28.14 -3.34
CA GLY A 504 21.12 26.95 -3.06
C GLY A 504 22.45 27.26 -2.36
N ASN A 505 23.13 26.19 -1.96
CA ASN A 505 24.34 26.19 -1.13
C ASN A 505 24.15 26.96 0.20
N LYS A 506 22.98 26.78 0.82
CA LYS A 506 22.60 27.41 2.09
C LYS A 506 21.91 26.41 3.00
N THR A 507 21.96 26.68 4.30
CA THR A 507 21.29 25.90 5.33
C THR A 507 20.06 26.63 5.87
N TYR A 508 18.96 25.89 5.97
CA TYR A 508 17.65 26.38 6.42
C TYR A 508 17.11 25.53 7.56
N PHE A 509 16.24 26.08 8.39
CA PHE A 509 15.39 25.27 9.27
C PHE A 509 13.96 25.80 9.24
N VAL A 510 13.03 24.91 9.58
CA VAL A 510 11.59 25.18 9.56
C VAL A 510 11.06 25.18 11.00
N SER A 511 10.15 26.12 11.28
CA SER A 511 9.39 26.17 12.53
C SER A 511 7.90 26.09 12.25
N PHE A 512 7.25 25.12 12.88
CA PHE A 512 5.82 24.87 12.80
C PHE A 512 5.09 25.47 14.01
N ASP A 513 4.05 26.25 13.76
CA ASP A 513 3.22 26.88 14.79
C ASP A 513 1.75 26.46 14.62
N ALA A 514 1.32 25.56 15.50
CA ALA A 514 -0.05 25.04 15.55
C ALA A 514 -0.97 25.82 16.50
N ARG A 515 -0.49 26.88 17.19
CA ARG A 515 -1.33 27.70 18.09
C ARG A 515 -2.58 28.29 17.43
N PRO A 516 -2.56 28.70 16.14
CA PRO A 516 -3.78 29.17 15.45
C PRO A 516 -4.91 28.14 15.41
N LEU A 517 -4.63 26.85 15.58
CA LEU A 517 -5.64 25.78 15.60
C LEU A 517 -6.43 25.74 16.92
N ASN A 518 -5.96 26.42 17.97
CA ASN A 518 -6.59 26.46 19.29
C ASN A 518 -6.82 25.06 19.90
N MET A 519 -5.83 24.17 19.75
CA MET A 519 -5.82 22.82 20.33
C MET A 519 -4.85 22.78 21.54
N PRO A 520 -5.29 23.09 22.77
CA PRO A 520 -4.41 23.23 23.92
C PRO A 520 -3.84 21.90 24.46
N ASN A 521 -4.50 20.77 24.17
CA ASN A 521 -4.10 19.44 24.64
C ASN A 521 -3.33 18.65 23.58
N CYS A 522 -2.60 19.34 22.70
CA CYS A 522 -1.81 18.70 21.65
C CYS A 522 -0.36 19.18 21.69
N ASN A 523 0.55 18.38 21.17
CA ASN A 523 1.96 18.76 21.01
C ASN A 523 2.57 18.15 19.75
N TRP A 524 3.73 18.65 19.33
CA TRP A 524 4.53 18.02 18.28
C TRP A 524 5.06 16.66 18.74
N THR A 525 5.20 15.73 17.81
CA THR A 525 5.62 14.36 18.08
C THR A 525 7.15 14.25 18.13
N PHE A 526 7.67 13.03 18.27
CA PHE A 526 9.11 12.80 18.32
C PHE A 526 9.72 12.85 16.92
N LYS A 527 10.86 13.54 16.79
CA LYS A 527 11.61 13.54 15.54
C LYS A 527 12.28 12.19 15.23
N GLU A 528 12.33 11.85 13.94
CA GLU A 528 13.14 10.80 13.33
C GLU A 528 12.97 9.41 13.99
N LYS A 529 11.72 9.02 14.28
CA LYS A 529 11.39 7.70 14.84
C LYS A 529 11.21 6.61 13.78
N GLY A 530 10.85 7.01 12.55
CA GLY A 530 10.72 6.11 11.41
C GLY A 530 12.07 5.76 10.78
N THR A 531 12.07 4.74 9.92
CA THR A 531 13.24 4.41 9.09
C THR A 531 13.20 5.10 7.72
N ASP A 532 12.05 5.65 7.34
CA ASP A 532 11.83 6.32 6.06
C ASP A 532 11.62 7.81 6.30
N LYS A 533 12.53 8.62 5.74
CA LYS A 533 12.52 10.07 5.89
C LYS A 533 11.31 10.74 5.26
N GLN A 534 10.66 10.08 4.31
CA GLN A 534 9.48 10.63 3.64
C GLN A 534 8.23 10.65 4.54
N PHE A 535 8.24 9.89 5.63
CA PHE A 535 7.10 9.76 6.52
C PHE A 535 7.46 10.04 7.98
N ASP A 536 8.72 10.33 8.31
CA ASP A 536 9.11 10.64 9.67
C ASP A 536 8.97 12.13 9.97
N SER A 537 8.59 12.47 11.20
CA SER A 537 8.61 13.87 11.60
C SER A 537 10.07 14.34 11.76
N ASN A 538 10.42 15.51 11.22
CA ASN A 538 11.75 16.12 11.44
C ASN A 538 11.72 17.19 12.54
N ALA A 539 10.53 17.64 12.94
CA ALA A 539 10.34 18.63 13.98
C ALA A 539 10.53 18.03 15.38
N ASN A 540 11.27 18.72 16.24
CA ASN A 540 11.32 18.40 17.66
C ASN A 540 10.02 18.82 18.39
N LEU A 541 9.94 18.55 19.70
CA LEU A 541 8.77 18.87 20.54
C LEU A 541 8.39 20.37 20.58
N ASN A 542 9.28 21.27 20.15
CA ASN A 542 8.98 22.71 20.02
C ASN A 542 8.53 23.09 18.60
N GLY A 543 8.35 22.13 17.70
CA GLY A 543 7.98 22.34 16.31
C GLY A 543 9.14 22.87 15.46
N ILE A 544 10.40 22.57 15.80
CA ILE A 544 11.57 23.11 15.07
C ILE A 544 12.38 21.95 14.49
N THR A 545 12.72 22.03 13.21
CA THR A 545 13.58 21.04 12.54
C THR A 545 15.07 21.30 12.83
N ASP A 546 15.92 20.30 12.57
CA ASP A 546 17.35 20.55 12.44
C ASP A 546 17.64 21.39 11.18
N CYS A 547 18.87 21.89 11.05
CA CYS A 547 19.28 22.63 9.86
C CYS A 547 19.53 21.70 8.67
N ILE A 548 18.89 22.02 7.56
CA ILE A 548 18.88 21.29 6.29
C ILE A 548 19.69 22.10 5.28
N HIS A 549 20.76 21.51 4.75
CA HIS A 549 21.54 22.10 3.67
C HIS A 549 20.86 21.81 2.34
N LEU A 550 20.69 22.83 1.51
CA LEU A 550 20.18 22.68 0.15
C LEU A 550 21.22 23.17 -0.84
N ASP A 551 21.61 22.34 -1.79
CA ASP A 551 22.34 22.72 -3.00
C ASP A 551 21.39 23.33 -4.04
N TRP A 552 21.95 24.01 -5.04
CA TRP A 552 21.13 24.63 -6.11
C TRP A 552 20.32 23.60 -6.88
N GLY A 553 19.03 23.84 -7.03
CA GLY A 553 18.12 22.93 -7.72
C GLY A 553 17.65 21.74 -6.88
N GLU A 554 18.17 21.58 -5.65
CA GLU A 554 17.76 20.51 -4.74
C GLU A 554 16.32 20.72 -4.24
N ARG A 555 15.51 19.66 -4.30
CA ARG A 555 14.14 19.66 -3.78
C ARG A 555 14.03 18.66 -2.64
N ASP A 556 13.91 19.18 -1.43
CA ASP A 556 13.67 18.36 -0.23
C ASP A 556 12.17 18.36 0.08
N SER A 557 11.53 17.21 -0.17
CA SER A 557 10.12 16.95 0.13
C SER A 557 9.96 15.94 1.25
N THR A 558 10.86 15.97 2.23
CA THR A 558 10.87 15.09 3.41
C THR A 558 10.90 15.89 4.70
N VAL A 559 10.29 17.09 4.68
CA VAL A 559 10.34 18.03 5.82
C VAL A 559 8.94 18.19 6.40
N ASP A 560 8.77 17.56 7.55
CA ASP A 560 7.52 16.97 7.98
C ASP A 560 7.30 17.12 9.49
N ALA A 561 6.04 17.30 9.89
CA ALA A 561 5.66 17.46 11.29
C ALA A 561 4.40 16.68 11.70
N GLY A 562 4.56 15.75 12.64
CA GLY A 562 3.44 15.07 13.29
C GLY A 562 2.95 15.85 14.51
N PHE A 563 1.62 15.97 14.66
CA PHE A 563 0.99 16.65 15.79
C PHE A 563 -0.02 15.73 16.48
N VAL A 564 0.15 15.50 17.79
CA VAL A 564 -0.56 14.45 18.55
C VAL A 564 -1.32 15.02 19.74
N GLU A 565 -2.46 14.41 20.05
CA GLU A 565 -3.21 14.67 21.30
C GLU A 565 -2.50 14.06 22.51
N LEU A 566 -2.35 14.84 23.57
CA LEU A 566 -1.68 14.43 24.80
C LEU A 566 -2.63 13.62 25.70
N ALA A 567 -2.05 12.66 26.41
CA ALA A 567 -2.74 11.77 27.33
C ALA A 567 -2.64 12.24 28.79
N ALA A 568 -3.30 11.51 29.69
CA ALA A 568 -3.24 11.73 31.13
C ALA A 568 -3.32 10.43 31.93
N TYR A 569 -2.77 10.45 33.15
CA TYR A 569 -2.56 9.29 34.01
C TYR A 569 -2.88 9.61 35.48
N GLY A 570 -3.56 8.69 36.16
CA GLY A 570 -3.61 8.59 37.62
C GLY A 570 -5.02 8.66 38.19
N ASP A 571 -5.22 8.16 39.40
CA ASP A 571 -6.51 8.26 40.08
C ASP A 571 -6.37 8.48 41.59
N TYR A 572 -6.26 7.42 42.40
CA TYR A 572 -6.48 7.52 43.84
C TYR A 572 -5.53 6.68 44.69
N VAL A 573 -5.32 7.10 45.93
CA VAL A 573 -4.59 6.33 46.96
C VAL A 573 -5.45 6.31 48.21
N TRP A 574 -5.74 5.13 48.76
CA TRP A 574 -6.69 4.98 49.87
C TRP A 574 -6.21 4.11 51.00
N HIS A 575 -6.87 4.30 52.14
CA HIS A 575 -6.69 3.51 53.33
C HIS A 575 -7.62 2.30 53.29
N ASP A 576 -7.10 1.20 52.78
CA ASP A 576 -7.76 -0.10 52.78
C ASP A 576 -7.81 -0.64 54.23
N ARG A 577 -9.01 -0.76 54.79
CA ARG A 577 -9.20 -1.01 56.23
C ARG A 577 -9.28 -2.49 56.57
N ASP A 578 -9.71 -3.32 55.64
CA ASP A 578 -9.88 -4.76 55.82
C ASP A 578 -8.90 -5.61 54.97
N VAL A 579 -8.11 -4.94 54.13
CA VAL A 579 -6.99 -5.46 53.35
C VAL A 579 -7.46 -6.46 52.30
N ASP A 580 -8.58 -6.19 51.65
CA ASP A 580 -9.09 -7.00 50.55
C ASP A 580 -8.59 -6.53 49.17
N GLY A 581 -7.97 -5.35 49.11
CA GLY A 581 -7.37 -4.77 47.91
C GLY A 581 -8.35 -4.12 46.96
N GLN A 582 -9.60 -3.93 47.38
CA GLN A 582 -10.60 -3.14 46.67
C GLN A 582 -10.84 -1.81 47.38
N GLN A 583 -11.44 -0.89 46.65
CA GLN A 583 -11.82 0.42 47.14
C GLN A 583 -13.32 0.44 47.41
N GLU A 584 -13.70 0.51 48.68
CA GLU A 584 -15.10 0.54 49.09
C GLU A 584 -15.55 1.90 49.65
N SER A 585 -16.87 2.10 49.61
CA SER A 585 -17.51 3.22 50.30
C SER A 585 -17.25 3.16 51.81
N GLY A 586 -16.46 4.12 52.31
CA GLY A 586 -16.10 4.21 53.73
C GLY A 586 -14.58 4.21 53.96
N GLU A 587 -13.81 3.94 52.91
CA GLU A 587 -12.36 3.99 52.88
C GLU A 587 -11.88 5.36 52.40
N GLU A 588 -11.17 6.06 53.28
CA GLU A 588 -10.67 7.40 53.05
C GLU A 588 -9.42 7.40 52.18
N GLY A 589 -9.25 8.43 51.38
CA GLY A 589 -8.02 8.64 50.64
C GLY A 589 -6.87 9.12 51.52
N VAL A 590 -5.66 8.79 51.10
CA VAL A 590 -4.43 9.07 51.84
C VAL A 590 -3.62 10.15 51.14
N GLY A 591 -3.64 11.34 51.72
CA GLY A 591 -2.88 12.48 51.22
C GLY A 591 -1.40 12.48 51.58
N GLY A 592 -0.59 13.12 50.73
CA GLY A 592 0.85 13.27 50.92
C GLY A 592 1.69 12.06 50.49
N VAL A 593 1.11 11.10 49.77
CA VAL A 593 1.84 9.99 49.14
C VAL A 593 2.54 10.53 47.90
N THR A 594 3.85 10.29 47.79
CA THR A 594 4.63 10.67 46.60
C THR A 594 4.37 9.65 45.49
N VAL A 595 3.95 10.14 44.33
CA VAL A 595 3.79 9.36 43.11
C VAL A 595 4.79 9.88 42.08
N MET A 596 5.66 9.00 41.60
CA MET A 596 6.61 9.28 40.53
C MET A 596 6.19 8.51 39.28
N LEU A 597 5.88 9.23 38.20
CA LEU A 597 5.59 8.64 36.90
C LEU A 597 6.90 8.48 36.12
N PHE A 598 7.17 7.28 35.63
CA PHE A 598 8.36 6.94 34.88
C PHE A 598 8.03 6.68 33.41
N ASP A 599 8.93 7.08 32.53
CA ASP A 599 9.00 6.52 31.18
C ASP A 599 9.53 5.10 31.28
N ALA A 600 8.71 4.12 30.86
CA ALA A 600 9.04 2.70 31.01
C ALA A 600 10.23 2.26 30.14
N VAL A 601 10.51 2.97 29.04
CA VAL A 601 11.61 2.62 28.12
C VAL A 601 12.93 3.18 28.62
N SER A 602 12.96 4.46 29.00
CA SER A 602 14.20 5.12 29.46
C SER A 602 14.47 4.92 30.96
N ASN A 603 13.47 4.46 31.70
CA ASN A 603 13.48 4.29 33.15
C ASN A 603 13.83 5.58 33.91
N GLN A 604 13.49 6.74 33.33
CA GLN A 604 13.67 8.06 33.94
C GLN A 604 12.35 8.56 34.52
N VAL A 605 12.44 9.31 35.62
CA VAL A 605 11.28 10.01 36.19
C VAL A 605 10.83 11.08 35.20
N GLU A 606 9.60 10.98 34.74
CA GLU A 606 8.99 12.01 33.90
C GLU A 606 8.35 13.10 34.74
N ARG A 607 7.52 12.71 35.72
CA ARG A 607 6.92 13.65 36.66
C ARG A 607 6.82 13.09 38.06
N THR A 608 6.68 13.98 39.02
CA THR A 608 6.44 13.65 40.42
C THR A 608 5.30 14.50 40.93
N SER A 609 4.38 13.89 41.65
CA SER A 609 3.28 14.56 42.34
C SER A 609 3.14 14.03 43.77
N LEU A 610 2.41 14.77 44.58
CA LEU A 610 1.87 14.27 45.85
C LEU A 610 0.38 14.03 45.65
N THR A 611 -0.16 13.01 46.30
CA THR A 611 -1.61 12.89 46.46
C THR A 611 -2.14 14.06 47.28
N ASP A 612 -3.29 14.59 46.89
CA ASP A 612 -3.96 15.67 47.62
C ASP A 612 -4.53 15.21 48.96
N GLN A 613 -5.12 16.10 49.75
CA GLN A 613 -5.67 15.74 51.07
C GLN A 613 -6.77 14.67 51.04
N TYR A 614 -7.33 14.41 49.85
CA TYR A 614 -8.36 13.41 49.62
C TYR A 614 -7.81 12.15 48.97
N GLY A 615 -6.51 12.05 48.64
CA GLY A 615 -5.89 10.86 48.06
C GLY A 615 -5.72 10.89 46.53
N TYR A 616 -6.22 11.92 45.84
CA TYR A 616 -6.15 11.98 44.37
C TYR A 616 -4.80 12.46 43.87
N TYR A 617 -4.35 11.92 42.74
CA TYR A 617 -3.22 12.44 41.98
C TYR A 617 -3.55 12.42 40.49
N PHE A 618 -2.89 13.30 39.72
CA PHE A 618 -3.14 13.36 38.29
C PHE A 618 -1.94 13.93 37.53
N PHE A 619 -1.60 13.27 36.42
CA PHE A 619 -0.62 13.73 35.47
C PHE A 619 -1.29 13.96 34.11
N ASP A 620 -1.51 15.21 33.72
CA ASP A 620 -2.00 15.62 32.39
C ASP A 620 -0.89 15.98 31.38
N HIS A 621 -1.23 16.26 30.12
CA HIS A 621 -0.28 16.70 29.10
C HIS A 621 0.91 15.73 28.89
N LEU A 622 0.65 14.43 28.94
CA LEU A 622 1.65 13.39 28.72
C LEU A 622 1.74 13.04 27.24
N LEU A 623 2.96 12.87 26.73
CA LEU A 623 3.14 12.34 25.38
C LEU A 623 2.72 10.86 25.35
N PRO A 624 2.06 10.38 24.28
CA PRO A 624 1.69 8.98 24.13
C PRO A 624 2.91 8.08 24.07
N LYS A 625 3.09 7.23 25.10
CA LYS A 625 4.15 6.22 25.22
C LYS A 625 3.87 5.32 26.43
N GLN A 626 4.82 4.44 26.74
CA GLN A 626 4.74 3.54 27.89
C GLN A 626 5.15 4.21 29.20
N TYR A 627 4.31 4.08 30.23
CA TYR A 627 4.54 4.59 31.57
C TYR A 627 4.29 3.53 32.64
N TYR A 628 4.93 3.72 33.79
CA TYR A 628 4.53 3.08 35.05
C TYR A 628 4.70 4.10 36.19
N ALA A 629 4.00 3.92 37.30
CA ALA A 629 4.10 4.78 38.47
C ALA A 629 4.79 4.07 39.63
N LYS A 630 5.47 4.86 40.47
CA LYS A 630 6.06 4.43 41.74
C LYS A 630 5.49 5.25 42.88
N PHE A 631 4.95 4.55 43.87
CA PHE A 631 4.30 5.12 45.04
C PHE A 631 5.20 4.99 46.28
N SER A 632 5.22 6.03 47.11
CA SER A 632 5.88 5.98 48.42
C SER A 632 4.87 5.68 49.52
N LYS A 633 4.92 4.49 50.12
CA LYS A 633 4.09 4.21 51.30
C LYS A 633 4.50 5.08 52.51
N PRO A 634 3.55 5.65 53.27
CA PRO A 634 3.84 6.34 54.53
C PRO A 634 4.44 5.41 55.60
N ALA A 635 5.05 5.98 56.64
CA ALA A 635 5.55 5.20 57.77
C ALA A 635 4.41 4.47 58.50
N ASN A 636 4.64 3.20 58.88
CA ASN A 636 3.66 2.30 59.49
C ASN A 636 2.48 1.91 58.59
N PHE A 637 2.60 2.08 57.28
CA PHE A 637 1.68 1.52 56.30
C PHE A 637 2.36 0.41 55.48
N GLU A 638 1.57 -0.55 55.03
CA GLU A 638 1.94 -1.58 54.06
C GLU A 638 0.96 -1.58 52.89
N SER A 639 1.41 -2.07 51.73
CA SER A 639 0.53 -2.27 50.56
C SER A 639 -0.47 -3.38 50.83
N THR A 640 -1.71 -3.18 50.38
CA THR A 640 -2.71 -4.26 50.34
C THR A 640 -2.41 -5.27 49.23
N VAL A 641 -3.26 -6.27 49.07
CA VAL A 641 -3.18 -7.25 47.97
C VAL A 641 -3.47 -6.57 46.64
N SER A 642 -2.68 -6.87 45.60
CA SER A 642 -2.83 -6.23 44.29
C SER A 642 -3.83 -6.94 43.38
N ASN A 643 -4.38 -6.20 42.42
CA ASN A 643 -5.19 -6.67 41.29
C ASN A 643 -6.38 -7.54 41.73
N GLN A 644 -7.11 -7.09 42.75
CA GLN A 644 -8.29 -7.78 43.27
C GLN A 644 -9.55 -7.06 42.79
N GLY A 645 -10.37 -7.73 41.96
CA GLY A 645 -11.67 -7.20 41.58
C GLY A 645 -11.65 -6.43 40.27
N SER A 646 -12.16 -5.19 40.28
CA SER A 646 -12.33 -4.36 39.09
C SER A 646 -11.22 -3.32 38.98
N GLU A 647 -10.68 -3.15 37.77
CA GLU A 647 -9.66 -2.15 37.36
C GLU A 647 -9.96 -0.68 37.74
N LEU A 648 -11.17 -0.36 38.23
CA LEU A 648 -11.56 1.01 38.60
C LEU A 648 -11.46 1.25 40.11
N SER A 649 -10.96 0.27 40.85
CA SER A 649 -11.10 0.21 42.31
C SER A 649 -10.10 -0.73 42.97
N ASP A 650 -9.28 -1.43 42.21
CA ASP A 650 -8.30 -2.37 42.75
C ASP A 650 -6.95 -1.70 42.96
N ASN A 651 -6.12 -2.33 43.78
CA ASN A 651 -4.77 -1.87 44.00
C ASN A 651 -3.83 -2.33 42.88
N ASP A 652 -3.32 -1.43 42.05
CA ASP A 652 -2.43 -1.77 40.93
C ASP A 652 -0.97 -1.99 41.32
N VAL A 653 -0.61 -1.69 42.56
CA VAL A 653 0.79 -1.76 43.01
C VAL A 653 1.20 -3.20 43.28
N ASP A 654 1.63 -3.88 42.22
CA ASP A 654 2.02 -5.29 42.16
C ASP A 654 3.54 -5.53 42.26
N GLY A 655 4.35 -4.48 42.08
CA GLY A 655 5.80 -4.53 42.08
C GLY A 655 6.45 -4.94 40.75
N SER A 656 5.72 -4.92 39.64
CA SER A 656 6.20 -5.36 38.31
C SER A 656 7.45 -4.62 37.82
N ASN A 657 7.61 -3.34 38.19
CA ASN A 657 8.77 -2.51 37.90
C ASN A 657 9.63 -2.22 39.14
N GLY A 658 9.51 -3.04 40.20
CA GLY A 658 10.22 -2.92 41.47
C GLY A 658 9.31 -2.56 42.66
N VAL A 659 9.86 -2.54 43.87
CA VAL A 659 9.04 -2.32 45.08
C VAL A 659 8.29 -0.98 45.01
N GLY A 660 6.97 -1.05 45.17
CA GLY A 660 6.06 0.11 45.19
C GLY A 660 5.67 0.63 43.80
N THR A 661 5.82 -0.16 42.74
CA THR A 661 5.39 0.20 41.39
C THR A 661 4.20 -0.63 40.92
N ASN A 662 3.47 -0.14 39.93
CA ASN A 662 2.53 -0.93 39.14
C ASN A 662 3.17 -1.44 37.83
N GLU A 663 2.36 -2.15 37.04
CA GLU A 663 2.73 -2.61 35.70
C GLU A 663 2.84 -1.46 34.68
N THR A 664 3.42 -1.78 33.53
CA THR A 664 3.64 -0.81 32.46
C THR A 664 2.41 -0.74 31.56
N THR A 665 1.90 0.48 31.33
CA THR A 665 0.81 0.75 30.40
C THR A 665 1.24 1.66 29.26
N TYR A 666 0.63 1.52 28.09
CA TYR A 666 0.78 2.45 26.99
C TYR A 666 -0.40 3.43 26.99
N LEU A 667 -0.11 4.72 27.19
CA LEU A 667 -1.13 5.76 27.07
C LEU A 667 -1.36 6.11 25.61
N SER A 668 -2.56 5.83 25.13
CA SER A 668 -3.00 6.16 23.78
C SER A 668 -3.17 7.68 23.62
N PRO A 669 -3.00 8.23 22.41
CA PRO A 669 -3.23 9.66 22.16
C PRO A 669 -4.63 10.11 22.60
N GLY A 670 -4.68 11.19 23.39
CA GLY A 670 -5.92 11.74 23.96
C GLY A 670 -6.55 10.93 25.11
N GLU A 671 -5.94 9.82 25.54
CA GLU A 671 -6.45 9.00 26.63
C GLU A 671 -6.39 9.73 27.98
N THR A 672 -7.41 9.55 28.82
CA THR A 672 -7.38 9.96 30.23
C THR A 672 -7.58 8.72 31.07
N ASP A 673 -6.47 8.14 31.49
CA ASP A 673 -6.44 6.90 32.23
C ASP A 673 -6.54 7.16 33.73
N ARG A 674 -7.63 6.64 34.33
CA ARG A 674 -8.05 6.83 35.72
C ARG A 674 -8.23 5.48 36.43
N THR A 675 -7.48 4.46 36.02
CA THR A 675 -7.53 3.11 36.61
C THR A 675 -6.24 2.81 37.36
N TRP A 676 -5.54 3.83 37.87
CA TRP A 676 -4.22 3.66 38.48
C TRP A 676 -4.23 4.11 39.94
N ASP A 677 -4.24 3.12 40.81
CA ASP A 677 -4.78 3.16 42.15
C ASP A 677 -3.82 2.46 43.12
N TYR A 678 -3.73 2.97 44.35
CA TYR A 678 -2.88 2.39 45.39
C TYR A 678 -3.57 2.23 46.75
N GLY A 679 -3.87 0.98 47.11
CA GLY A 679 -4.45 0.61 48.40
C GLY A 679 -3.36 0.34 49.45
N ILE A 680 -3.47 1.00 50.60
CA ILE A 680 -2.55 0.82 51.73
C ILE A 680 -3.28 0.68 53.06
N TYR A 681 -2.77 -0.17 53.96
CA TYR A 681 -3.31 -0.34 55.29
C TYR A 681 -2.29 0.02 56.36
N LYS A 682 -2.77 0.42 57.54
CA LYS A 682 -1.93 0.79 58.67
C LYS A 682 -1.64 -0.41 59.57
N CYS A 683 -0.37 -0.59 59.90
CA CYS A 683 0.12 -1.68 60.73
C CYS A 683 -0.48 -1.67 62.15
N SER A 684 -0.86 -2.85 62.65
CA SER A 684 -1.39 -3.05 64.00
C SER A 684 -0.40 -3.79 64.91
N CYS A 685 -0.64 -3.69 66.22
CA CYS A 685 0.19 -4.29 67.27
C CYS A 685 -0.64 -5.12 68.24
N ILE A 686 -0.12 -6.27 68.68
CA ILE A 686 -0.69 -7.06 69.79
C ILE A 686 0.36 -7.23 70.89
N SER A 687 -0.02 -7.10 72.16
CA SER A 687 0.87 -7.39 73.29
C SER A 687 0.16 -7.87 74.54
N GLY A 688 0.93 -8.46 75.45
CA GLY A 688 0.48 -8.91 76.76
C GLY A 688 1.61 -9.46 77.61
N ASP A 689 1.25 -9.94 78.79
CA ASP A 689 2.17 -10.45 79.81
C ASP A 689 1.84 -11.92 80.15
N VAL A 690 2.87 -12.72 80.44
CA VAL A 690 2.75 -14.12 80.89
C VAL A 690 3.30 -14.22 82.30
N TRP A 691 2.54 -14.74 83.26
CA TRP A 691 2.93 -14.77 84.68
C TRP A 691 2.66 -16.11 85.36
N TYR A 692 3.36 -16.29 86.49
CA TYR A 692 3.14 -17.39 87.41
C TYR A 692 2.09 -16.99 88.46
N ASP A 693 0.89 -17.57 88.32
CA ASP A 693 -0.24 -17.41 89.22
C ASP A 693 0.05 -18.21 90.51
N LEU A 694 0.46 -17.48 91.55
CA LEU A 694 1.01 -18.08 92.77
C LEU A 694 -0.10 -18.53 93.73
N ASN A 695 -1.25 -17.89 93.69
CA ASN A 695 -2.38 -18.14 94.60
C ASN A 695 -3.57 -18.84 93.92
N ASN A 696 -3.43 -19.19 92.64
CA ASN A 696 -4.38 -19.93 91.81
C ASN A 696 -5.69 -19.18 91.55
N ASP A 697 -5.73 -17.85 91.64
CA ASP A 697 -6.96 -17.08 91.45
C ASP A 697 -7.21 -16.62 90.01
N GLY A 698 -6.20 -16.75 89.14
CA GLY A 698 -6.24 -16.39 87.72
C GLY A 698 -6.11 -14.89 87.43
N ILE A 699 -5.72 -14.07 88.41
CA ILE A 699 -5.64 -12.61 88.33
C ILE A 699 -4.21 -12.14 88.62
N TYR A 700 -3.56 -11.47 87.67
CA TYR A 700 -2.21 -10.92 87.85
C TYR A 700 -2.09 -9.91 89.00
N GLN A 701 -1.15 -10.16 89.93
CA GLN A 701 -0.90 -9.34 91.12
C GLN A 701 0.57 -8.99 91.33
N ASP A 702 0.84 -7.95 92.12
CA ASP A 702 2.20 -7.38 92.29
C ASP A 702 3.24 -8.35 92.90
N LEU A 703 2.80 -9.44 93.53
CA LEU A 703 3.68 -10.48 94.10
C LEU A 703 3.91 -11.67 93.16
N GLU A 704 3.29 -11.64 91.97
CA GLU A 704 3.40 -12.69 90.96
C GLU A 704 4.45 -12.32 89.91
N ASN A 705 5.33 -13.26 89.63
CA ASN A 705 6.44 -13.04 88.71
C ASN A 705 6.02 -13.33 87.26
N GLY A 706 6.55 -12.56 86.32
CA GLY A 706 6.48 -12.88 84.90
C GLY A 706 7.28 -14.12 84.54
N ILE A 707 6.84 -14.86 83.52
CA ILE A 707 7.53 -16.03 82.99
C ILE A 707 8.18 -15.65 81.66
N ASN A 708 9.50 -15.45 81.69
CA ASN A 708 10.31 -15.20 80.50
C ASN A 708 10.69 -16.50 79.77
N GLY A 709 10.90 -16.42 78.45
CA GLY A 709 11.32 -17.53 77.61
C GLY A 709 10.20 -18.44 77.08
N VAL A 710 8.94 -18.07 77.28
CA VAL A 710 7.78 -18.78 76.74
C VAL A 710 7.61 -18.43 75.27
N SER A 711 7.55 -19.42 74.38
CA SER A 711 7.20 -19.17 72.97
C SER A 711 5.73 -18.78 72.87
N VAL A 712 5.48 -17.71 72.12
CA VAL A 712 4.14 -17.19 71.84
C VAL A 712 3.95 -17.13 70.34
N PHE A 713 2.87 -17.70 69.84
CA PHE A 713 2.55 -17.78 68.42
C PHE A 713 1.26 -17.01 68.15
N LEU A 714 1.31 -16.11 67.17
CA LEU A 714 0.12 -15.51 66.59
C LEU A 714 -0.35 -16.42 65.45
N VAL A 715 -1.58 -16.90 65.55
CA VAL A 715 -2.13 -17.87 64.60
C VAL A 715 -3.32 -17.26 63.89
N ASP A 716 -3.32 -17.33 62.57
CA ASP A 716 -4.46 -16.92 61.76
C ASP A 716 -5.65 -17.85 62.02
N ALA A 717 -6.79 -17.28 62.40
CA ALA A 717 -7.92 -18.04 62.89
C ALA A 717 -8.79 -18.66 61.79
N MET A 718 -8.48 -18.40 60.53
CA MET A 718 -9.15 -18.96 59.35
C MET A 718 -8.34 -20.13 58.76
N THR A 719 -7.03 -19.96 58.67
CA THR A 719 -6.11 -20.94 58.08
C THR A 719 -5.44 -21.85 59.12
N ASN A 720 -5.51 -21.51 60.41
CA ASN A 720 -4.78 -22.15 61.51
C ASN A 720 -3.24 -22.15 61.33
N GLN A 721 -2.71 -21.25 60.49
CA GLN A 721 -1.27 -21.12 60.30
C GLN A 721 -0.66 -20.10 61.25
N VAL A 722 0.55 -20.41 61.75
CA VAL A 722 1.35 -19.46 62.54
C VAL A 722 1.85 -18.36 61.63
N VAL A 723 1.40 -17.11 61.85
CA VAL A 723 1.80 -15.94 61.06
C VAL A 723 2.97 -15.17 61.68
N ALA A 724 3.14 -15.29 62.99
CA ALA A 724 4.27 -14.72 63.71
C ALA A 724 4.56 -15.52 64.98
N SER A 725 5.81 -15.48 65.42
CA SER A 725 6.22 -16.03 66.71
C SER A 725 7.13 -15.06 67.44
N THR A 726 7.08 -15.11 68.76
CA THR A 726 7.96 -14.35 69.65
C THR A 726 8.22 -15.16 70.91
N VAL A 727 9.07 -14.65 71.79
CA VAL A 727 9.31 -15.24 73.11
C VAL A 727 9.11 -14.17 74.16
N THR A 728 8.55 -14.54 75.31
CA THR A 728 8.37 -13.62 76.44
C THR A 728 9.72 -13.16 76.98
N ARG A 729 9.82 -11.88 77.32
CA ARG A 729 11.06 -11.18 77.69
C ARG A 729 10.76 -10.07 78.71
N PRO A 730 11.80 -9.50 79.34
CA PRO A 730 11.68 -8.23 80.05
C PRO A 730 10.97 -7.17 79.19
N LYS A 731 9.89 -6.57 79.68
CA LYS A 731 9.16 -5.48 79.04
C LYS A 731 10.09 -4.26 78.97
N PRO A 732 10.05 -3.52 77.86
CA PRO A 732 10.93 -2.36 77.72
C PRO A 732 10.70 -1.34 78.84
N ASN A 733 11.79 -0.95 79.51
CA ASN A 733 11.83 0.08 80.57
C ASN A 733 11.15 -0.30 81.92
N THR A 734 10.98 -1.58 82.23
CA THR A 734 10.49 -2.10 83.53
C THR A 734 11.49 -3.08 84.16
N ALA A 735 11.11 -3.74 85.27
CA ALA A 735 11.92 -4.75 85.95
C ALA A 735 12.10 -6.02 85.11
N SER A 736 13.12 -6.83 85.40
CA SER A 736 13.58 -7.92 84.52
C SER A 736 12.63 -9.12 84.35
N ASP A 737 11.60 -9.28 85.19
CA ASP A 737 10.83 -10.54 85.30
C ASP A 737 9.32 -10.28 85.13
N ASP A 738 8.89 -9.79 83.96
CA ASP A 738 7.51 -9.42 83.64
C ASP A 738 6.84 -10.27 82.54
N GLY A 739 7.60 -11.11 81.82
CA GLY A 739 7.03 -12.09 80.88
C GLY A 739 6.32 -11.45 79.68
N TYR A 740 6.77 -10.27 79.24
CA TYR A 740 6.13 -9.51 78.19
C TYR A 740 6.40 -10.06 76.79
N TYR A 741 5.38 -10.04 75.94
CA TYR A 741 5.51 -10.34 74.52
C TYR A 741 4.79 -9.30 73.67
N THR A 742 5.23 -9.16 72.41
CA THR A 742 4.58 -8.28 71.45
C THR A 742 4.74 -8.76 70.01
N PHE A 743 3.70 -8.55 69.23
CA PHE A 743 3.67 -8.63 67.78
C PHE A 743 3.45 -7.21 67.24
N CYS A 744 4.55 -6.47 67.01
CA CYS A 744 4.52 -5.11 66.47
C CYS A 744 5.23 -4.94 65.13
N ASN A 745 5.68 -6.03 64.52
CA ASN A 745 6.25 -6.03 63.16
C ASN A 745 5.13 -6.11 62.12
N CYS A 746 4.20 -5.15 62.17
CA CYS A 746 3.03 -5.02 61.30
C CYS A 746 2.10 -6.24 61.29
N VAL A 747 1.18 -6.31 62.25
CA VAL A 747 0.09 -7.29 62.20
C VAL A 747 -0.95 -6.81 61.20
N ARG A 748 -1.22 -7.62 60.17
CA ARG A 748 -2.28 -7.38 59.19
C ARG A 748 -3.66 -7.42 59.88
N PRO A 749 -4.62 -6.57 59.47
CA PRO A 749 -6.03 -6.74 59.83
C PRO A 749 -6.53 -8.16 59.53
N GLY A 750 -7.36 -8.70 60.42
CA GLY A 750 -7.82 -10.08 60.31
C GLY A 750 -8.22 -10.68 61.64
N MET A 751 -8.56 -11.97 61.62
CA MET A 751 -8.96 -12.74 62.80
C MET A 751 -7.81 -13.65 63.25
N TYR A 752 -7.37 -13.51 64.49
CA TYR A 752 -6.24 -14.28 65.04
C TYR A 752 -6.59 -14.93 66.37
N TYR A 753 -5.82 -15.92 66.81
CA TYR A 753 -5.75 -16.32 68.21
C TYR A 753 -4.30 -16.52 68.61
N ILE A 754 -4.01 -16.49 69.91
CA ILE A 754 -2.66 -16.64 70.42
C ILE A 754 -2.51 -18.04 71.01
N LYS A 755 -1.43 -18.72 70.65
CA LYS A 755 -1.02 -20.00 71.24
C LYS A 755 0.24 -19.78 72.06
N PHE A 756 0.21 -20.25 73.30
CA PHE A 756 1.36 -20.23 74.20
C PHE A 756 1.93 -21.65 74.31
N ASP A 757 3.25 -21.79 74.25
CA ASP A 757 3.87 -23.04 74.67
C ASP A 757 3.70 -23.23 76.18
N LYS A 758 3.46 -24.47 76.62
CA LYS A 758 3.32 -24.79 78.05
C LYS A 758 4.64 -24.49 78.78
N PRO A 759 4.66 -23.59 79.79
CA PRO A 759 5.89 -23.29 80.53
C PRO A 759 6.17 -24.39 81.56
N GLY A 760 6.97 -25.39 81.17
CA GLY A 760 7.37 -26.49 82.06
C GLY A 760 6.18 -27.33 82.54
N ASN A 761 6.11 -27.59 83.86
CA ASN A 761 5.07 -28.40 84.50
C ASN A 761 3.88 -27.57 85.02
N LEU A 762 3.55 -26.48 84.34
CA LEU A 762 2.47 -25.57 84.74
C LEU A 762 1.21 -25.79 83.89
N ALA A 763 0.06 -25.51 84.50
CA ALA A 763 -1.25 -25.50 83.86
C ALA A 763 -1.72 -24.06 83.65
N ALA A 764 -2.44 -23.80 82.56
CA ALA A 764 -3.04 -22.49 82.35
C ALA A 764 -4.10 -22.22 83.43
N SER A 765 -4.04 -21.05 84.06
CA SER A 765 -5.04 -20.59 85.02
C SER A 765 -6.37 -20.33 84.32
N GLN A 766 -7.46 -20.41 85.07
CA GLN A 766 -8.80 -20.17 84.55
C GLN A 766 -8.89 -18.79 83.89
N ALA A 767 -9.36 -18.75 82.64
CA ALA A 767 -9.51 -17.50 81.90
C ALA A 767 -10.61 -16.60 82.47
N PHE A 768 -10.46 -15.28 82.26
CA PHE A 768 -11.46 -14.25 82.55
C PHE A 768 -11.93 -14.18 84.01
N ARG A 769 -11.05 -14.55 84.96
CA ARG A 769 -11.32 -14.43 86.39
C ARG A 769 -11.06 -13.00 86.86
N GLY A 770 -12.02 -12.39 87.56
CA GLY A 770 -11.91 -11.01 88.07
C GLY A 770 -12.60 -9.96 87.20
N VAL A 771 -12.57 -8.70 87.64
CA VAL A 771 -13.26 -7.56 86.97
C VAL A 771 -12.33 -6.66 86.16
N ASP A 772 -11.02 -6.74 86.39
CA ASP A 772 -10.02 -5.96 85.67
C ASP A 772 -9.50 -6.77 84.47
N SER A 773 -9.91 -6.35 83.27
CA SER A 773 -9.53 -7.02 82.03
C SER A 773 -8.04 -6.97 81.72
N LYS A 774 -7.29 -6.11 82.41
CA LYS A 774 -5.84 -5.99 82.25
C LYS A 774 -5.06 -7.01 83.07
N LYS A 775 -5.74 -7.81 83.89
CA LYS A 775 -5.09 -8.70 84.86
C LYS A 775 -5.49 -10.17 84.72
N TYR A 776 -6.61 -10.48 84.09
CA TYR A 776 -7.02 -11.87 83.97
C TYR A 776 -6.26 -12.63 82.87
N SER A 777 -6.21 -13.96 83.00
CA SER A 777 -5.74 -14.84 81.93
C SER A 777 -6.74 -14.88 80.76
N HIS A 778 -6.24 -14.94 79.53
CA HIS A 778 -7.00 -15.08 78.29
C HIS A 778 -6.92 -16.50 77.70
N VAL A 779 -6.25 -17.44 78.38
CA VAL A 779 -6.04 -18.81 77.89
C VAL A 779 -7.29 -19.65 78.13
N THR A 780 -8.17 -19.68 77.13
CA THR A 780 -9.48 -20.36 77.20
C THR A 780 -9.44 -21.79 76.71
N HIS A 781 -8.42 -22.17 75.95
CA HIS A 781 -8.31 -23.43 75.20
C HIS A 781 -9.31 -23.56 74.03
N ALA A 782 -9.97 -22.45 73.63
CA ALA A 782 -11.05 -22.47 72.65
C ALA A 782 -10.62 -22.92 71.23
N ASN A 783 -9.35 -22.72 70.87
CA ASN A 783 -8.77 -23.11 69.58
C ASN A 783 -7.68 -24.19 69.74
N GLY A 784 -7.78 -25.01 70.79
CA GLY A 784 -6.80 -26.02 71.18
C GLY A 784 -6.11 -25.71 72.51
N ILE A 785 -5.33 -26.65 73.03
CA ILE A 785 -4.69 -26.51 74.34
C ILE A 785 -3.74 -25.30 74.36
N ASN A 786 -3.75 -24.51 75.44
CA ASN A 786 -2.99 -23.27 75.62
C ASN A 786 -3.25 -22.17 74.58
N THR A 787 -4.50 -22.04 74.13
CA THR A 787 -4.90 -20.97 73.19
C THR A 787 -5.89 -19.97 73.78
N THR A 788 -5.92 -18.77 73.23
CA THR A 788 -6.93 -17.75 73.55
C THR A 788 -8.20 -17.91 72.71
N ASN A 789 -9.22 -17.10 73.03
CA ASN A 789 -10.30 -16.82 72.08
C ASN A 789 -9.76 -16.12 70.81
N LYS A 790 -10.56 -16.12 69.75
CA LYS A 790 -10.26 -15.35 68.54
C LYS A 790 -10.35 -13.85 68.81
N ILE A 791 -9.48 -13.08 68.17
CA ILE A 791 -9.23 -11.65 68.31
C ILE A 791 -9.35 -11.03 66.91
N THR A 792 -10.20 -10.02 66.77
CA THR A 792 -10.28 -9.21 65.55
C THR A 792 -9.26 -8.09 65.60
N VAL A 793 -8.36 -8.05 64.63
CA VAL A 793 -7.40 -6.98 64.42
C VAL A 793 -7.93 -6.10 63.29
N LEU A 794 -8.09 -4.80 63.57
CA LEU A 794 -8.43 -3.78 62.58
C LEU A 794 -7.18 -2.98 62.21
N SER A 795 -7.18 -2.31 61.06
CA SER A 795 -6.07 -1.48 60.58
C SER A 795 -5.71 -0.36 61.58
N GLY A 796 -4.42 -0.28 61.93
CA GLY A 796 -3.84 0.75 62.79
C GLY A 796 -4.19 0.68 64.28
N VAL A 797 -4.69 -0.45 64.78
CA VAL A 797 -5.12 -0.63 66.18
C VAL A 797 -4.03 -1.28 67.03
N GLU A 798 -3.86 -0.77 68.26
CA GLU A 798 -3.06 -1.43 69.29
C GLU A 798 -3.95 -2.26 70.23
N ILE A 799 -3.76 -3.58 70.24
CA ILE A 799 -4.44 -4.52 71.14
C ILE A 799 -3.47 -4.89 72.26
N LYS A 800 -3.79 -4.52 73.50
CA LYS A 800 -2.93 -4.72 74.67
C LYS A 800 -3.58 -5.67 75.67
N ASP A 801 -2.77 -6.10 76.62
CA ASP A 801 -3.18 -6.85 77.80
C ASP A 801 -3.77 -8.25 77.48
N ILE A 802 -3.34 -8.87 76.37
CA ILE A 802 -3.70 -10.26 76.05
C ILE A 802 -2.82 -11.22 76.84
N ASN A 803 -3.31 -11.58 78.01
CA ASN A 803 -2.52 -12.05 79.13
C ASN A 803 -2.61 -13.58 79.31
N ALA A 804 -1.56 -14.26 79.79
CA ALA A 804 -1.59 -15.69 80.12
C ALA A 804 -1.03 -16.00 81.52
N GLY A 805 -1.91 -16.42 82.43
CA GLY A 805 -1.55 -16.87 83.77
C GLY A 805 -1.34 -18.38 83.82
N TYR A 806 -0.30 -18.83 84.54
CA TYR A 806 0.06 -20.24 84.70
C TYR A 806 0.28 -20.61 86.16
N GLN A 807 -0.32 -21.70 86.62
CA GLN A 807 -0.22 -22.21 87.99
C GLN A 807 0.29 -23.66 88.01
N ASN A 808 0.48 -24.23 89.21
CA ASN A 808 0.88 -25.64 89.33
C ASN A 808 -0.19 -26.58 88.75
N GLN A 809 0.24 -27.63 88.04
CA GLN A 809 -0.67 -28.60 87.42
C GLN A 809 -1.07 -29.75 88.37
N PHE A 810 -2.21 -30.37 88.08
CA PHE A 810 -2.65 -31.68 88.58
C PHE A 810 -2.48 -32.74 87.50
N ILE A 811 -2.29 -33.99 87.93
CA ILE A 811 -2.25 -35.16 87.05
C ILE A 811 -3.47 -36.04 87.34
N VAL A 812 -4.16 -36.47 86.28
CA VAL A 812 -5.28 -37.42 86.35
C VAL A 812 -5.01 -38.62 85.45
N GLY A 813 -5.19 -39.84 85.97
CA GLY A 813 -5.23 -41.05 85.16
C GLY A 813 -4.58 -42.26 85.83
N ASN A 814 -5.01 -43.44 85.40
CA ASN A 814 -4.50 -44.73 85.86
C ASN A 814 -4.40 -45.74 84.71
N PHE A 815 -5.46 -46.49 84.40
CA PHE A 815 -5.37 -47.67 83.54
C PHE A 815 -6.58 -47.89 82.61
N VAL A 816 -6.34 -48.49 81.44
CA VAL A 816 -7.38 -48.96 80.53
C VAL A 816 -7.13 -50.43 80.18
N TRP A 817 -8.13 -51.29 80.40
CA TRP A 817 -8.00 -52.75 80.26
C TRP A 817 -9.14 -53.38 79.47
N LEU A 818 -8.89 -54.60 79.03
CA LEU A 818 -9.84 -55.47 78.36
C LEU A 818 -10.54 -56.37 79.39
N ASP A 819 -11.72 -55.95 79.81
CA ASP A 819 -12.63 -56.71 80.67
C ASP A 819 -13.17 -57.93 79.89
N SER A 820 -12.49 -59.06 80.06
CA SER A 820 -12.74 -60.25 79.26
C SER A 820 -13.93 -61.05 79.79
N ASN A 821 -14.28 -60.86 81.06
CA ASN A 821 -15.37 -61.57 81.73
C ASN A 821 -16.64 -60.70 81.90
N GLN A 822 -16.57 -59.43 81.52
CA GLN A 822 -17.63 -58.42 81.52
C GLN A 822 -18.20 -58.09 82.91
N ASN A 823 -17.40 -58.22 83.96
CA ASN A 823 -17.86 -57.98 85.34
C ASN A 823 -17.68 -56.51 85.79
N GLY A 824 -16.96 -55.68 85.03
CA GLY A 824 -16.69 -54.28 85.33
C GLY A 824 -15.59 -54.03 86.37
N ILE A 825 -14.84 -55.06 86.73
CA ILE A 825 -13.76 -55.06 87.73
C ILE A 825 -12.45 -55.40 87.04
N GLN A 826 -11.36 -54.72 87.38
CA GLN A 826 -10.03 -55.04 86.91
C GLN A 826 -9.50 -56.31 87.60
N ASP A 827 -9.62 -57.46 86.93
CA ASP A 827 -9.18 -58.75 87.46
C ASP A 827 -7.70 -59.05 87.17
N THR A 828 -7.11 -59.93 87.97
CA THR A 828 -5.73 -60.39 87.76
C THR A 828 -5.62 -61.19 86.46
N GLY A 829 -4.86 -60.69 85.49
CA GLY A 829 -4.60 -61.33 84.19
C GLY A 829 -5.36 -60.71 83.01
N GLU A 830 -6.19 -59.70 83.24
CA GLU A 830 -6.80 -58.92 82.17
C GLU A 830 -5.76 -58.03 81.47
N LYS A 831 -5.90 -57.89 80.15
CA LYS A 831 -4.87 -57.26 79.32
C LYS A 831 -5.06 -55.74 79.26
N PRO A 832 -3.97 -54.95 79.24
CA PRO A 832 -4.05 -53.53 78.94
C PRO A 832 -4.52 -53.26 77.51
N VAL A 833 -5.08 -52.06 77.28
CA VAL A 833 -5.49 -51.59 75.95
C VAL A 833 -4.74 -50.33 75.56
N GLU A 834 -3.88 -50.45 74.55
CA GLU A 834 -3.10 -49.37 73.96
C GLU A 834 -3.92 -48.52 72.97
N GLY A 835 -3.52 -47.26 72.79
CA GLY A 835 -4.02 -46.41 71.72
C GLY A 835 -5.39 -45.77 71.99
N VAL A 836 -5.90 -45.86 73.21
CA VAL A 836 -7.15 -45.20 73.61
C VAL A 836 -6.87 -43.72 73.83
N LYS A 837 -7.53 -42.85 73.07
CA LYS A 837 -7.44 -41.41 73.29
C LYS A 837 -8.23 -41.02 74.53
N VAL A 838 -7.58 -40.30 75.43
CA VAL A 838 -8.15 -39.84 76.71
C VAL A 838 -8.06 -38.32 76.79
N MET A 839 -9.12 -37.65 77.23
CA MET A 839 -9.22 -36.19 77.27
C MET A 839 -9.81 -35.72 78.61
N ALA A 840 -9.20 -34.71 79.22
CA ALA A 840 -9.81 -33.96 80.32
C ALA A 840 -10.63 -32.79 79.76
N VAL A 841 -11.91 -32.75 80.11
CA VAL A 841 -12.87 -31.77 79.60
C VAL A 841 -13.55 -31.08 80.77
N ASN A 842 -13.63 -29.75 80.74
CA ASN A 842 -14.37 -29.01 81.76
C ASN A 842 -15.90 -29.12 81.53
N PRO A 843 -16.77 -28.76 82.50
CA PRO A 843 -18.22 -28.80 82.34
C PRO A 843 -18.78 -27.94 81.19
N ALA A 844 -17.99 -26.98 80.68
CA ALA A 844 -18.34 -26.18 79.51
C ALA A 844 -18.03 -26.89 78.18
N GLY A 845 -17.51 -28.12 78.22
CA GLY A 845 -17.16 -28.92 77.04
C GLY A 845 -15.80 -28.57 76.42
N THR A 846 -14.99 -27.74 77.07
CA THR A 846 -13.65 -27.37 76.57
C THR A 846 -12.61 -28.38 77.02
N MET A 847 -11.84 -28.90 76.06
CA MET A 847 -10.72 -29.80 76.33
C MET A 847 -9.52 -29.01 76.85
N VAL A 848 -8.97 -29.44 77.99
CA VAL A 848 -7.83 -28.76 78.65
C VAL A 848 -6.55 -29.60 78.65
N SER A 849 -6.68 -30.93 78.54
CA SER A 849 -5.57 -31.86 78.41
C SER A 849 -5.98 -33.09 77.61
N GLU A 850 -5.03 -33.74 76.95
CA GLU A 850 -5.22 -35.02 76.28
C GLU A 850 -4.00 -35.94 76.45
N SER A 851 -4.23 -37.25 76.35
CA SER A 851 -3.21 -38.30 76.37
C SER A 851 -3.70 -39.48 75.52
N ILE A 852 -2.80 -40.42 75.23
CA ILE A 852 -3.11 -41.71 74.61
C ILE A 852 -2.58 -42.81 75.54
N THR A 853 -3.33 -43.90 75.72
CA THR A 853 -2.86 -45.03 76.54
C THR A 853 -1.65 -45.71 75.89
N GLY A 854 -0.62 -45.99 76.70
CA GLY A 854 0.57 -46.73 76.26
C GLY A 854 0.31 -48.21 76.04
N SER A 855 1.34 -48.94 75.58
CA SER A 855 1.29 -50.41 75.44
C SER A 855 1.04 -51.16 76.75
N ASP A 856 1.29 -50.50 77.87
CA ASP A 856 0.97 -50.95 79.22
C ASP A 856 -0.45 -50.56 79.67
N GLY A 857 -1.24 -49.86 78.84
CA GLY A 857 -2.60 -49.43 79.16
C GLY A 857 -2.67 -48.21 80.08
N ILE A 858 -1.52 -47.66 80.51
CA ILE A 858 -1.44 -46.52 81.41
C ILE A 858 -1.61 -45.23 80.61
N TYR A 859 -2.27 -44.23 81.21
CA TYR A 859 -2.32 -42.88 80.68
C TYR A 859 -2.22 -41.84 81.81
N HIS A 860 -1.71 -40.66 81.48
CA HIS A 860 -1.65 -39.52 82.39
C HIS A 860 -2.05 -38.25 81.65
N LEU A 861 -3.08 -37.56 82.16
CA LEU A 861 -3.45 -36.22 81.73
C LEU A 861 -2.73 -35.23 82.64
N ASP A 862 -1.86 -34.40 82.07
CA ASP A 862 -1.12 -33.35 82.78
C ASP A 862 -1.64 -31.95 82.41
N GLY A 863 -1.07 -30.89 82.97
CA GLY A 863 -1.44 -29.52 82.60
C GLY A 863 -2.85 -29.10 82.98
N ILE A 864 -3.51 -29.83 83.90
CA ILE A 864 -4.85 -29.50 84.39
C ILE A 864 -4.72 -28.58 85.62
N CYS A 865 -5.49 -27.50 85.70
CA CYS A 865 -5.52 -26.60 86.87
C CYS A 865 -6.65 -26.99 87.85
N GLU A 866 -6.80 -26.23 88.94
CA GLU A 866 -7.89 -26.44 89.91
C GLU A 866 -9.24 -26.21 89.23
N GLY A 867 -10.18 -27.15 89.40
CA GLY A 867 -11.49 -27.05 88.76
C GLY A 867 -12.28 -28.35 88.72
N ASP A 868 -13.47 -28.27 88.13
CA ASP A 868 -14.33 -29.41 87.87
C ASP A 868 -14.06 -29.92 86.44
N TYR A 869 -13.93 -31.24 86.27
CA TYR A 869 -13.63 -31.88 84.98
C TYR A 869 -14.34 -33.22 84.86
N TYR A 870 -14.50 -33.74 83.66
CA TYR A 870 -14.78 -35.15 83.42
C TYR A 870 -13.77 -35.70 82.41
N ILE A 871 -13.47 -36.99 82.51
CA ILE A 871 -12.55 -37.66 81.60
C ILE A 871 -13.35 -38.34 80.50
N LYS A 872 -12.92 -38.17 79.25
CA LYS A 872 -13.54 -38.79 78.08
C LYS A 872 -12.56 -39.74 77.40
N PHE A 873 -12.97 -41.01 77.33
CA PHE A 873 -12.26 -42.09 76.65
C PHE A 873 -12.86 -42.31 75.26
N LYS A 874 -11.98 -42.50 74.28
CA LYS A 874 -12.36 -42.83 72.90
C LYS A 874 -11.59 -44.07 72.42
N PRO A 875 -12.10 -45.28 72.68
CA PRO A 875 -11.47 -46.51 72.24
C PRO A 875 -11.74 -46.78 70.74
N LEU A 876 -11.08 -47.80 70.18
CA LEU A 876 -11.34 -48.29 68.82
C LEU A 876 -12.76 -48.87 68.72
N ALA A 877 -13.36 -48.81 67.53
CA ALA A 877 -14.76 -49.16 67.27
C ALA A 877 -15.14 -50.61 67.63
N MET A 878 -14.17 -51.51 67.79
CA MET A 878 -14.39 -52.90 68.21
C MET A 878 -14.65 -53.06 69.72
N TYR A 879 -14.41 -52.00 70.50
CA TYR A 879 -14.57 -52.00 71.96
C TYR A 879 -15.83 -51.24 72.37
N SER A 880 -16.48 -51.72 73.42
CA SER A 880 -17.53 -51.03 74.18
C SER A 880 -17.10 -50.91 75.63
N PHE A 881 -17.67 -49.97 76.39
CA PHE A 881 -17.37 -49.86 77.82
C PHE A 881 -18.05 -50.96 78.63
N THR A 882 -17.35 -51.47 79.64
CA THR A 882 -17.93 -52.39 80.63
C THR A 882 -18.87 -51.65 81.61
N ARG A 883 -19.41 -52.36 82.59
CA ARG A 883 -20.23 -51.77 83.66
C ARG A 883 -19.36 -50.91 84.58
N PRO A 884 -19.76 -49.66 84.88
CA PRO A 884 -19.00 -48.78 85.75
C PRO A 884 -19.24 -49.07 87.24
N ASN A 885 -18.32 -48.60 88.10
CA ASN A 885 -18.48 -48.47 89.55
C ASN A 885 -18.89 -49.78 90.26
N MET A 886 -18.23 -50.90 89.91
CA MET A 886 -18.58 -52.23 90.39
C MET A 886 -17.87 -52.65 91.68
N THR A 887 -16.79 -51.97 92.09
CA THR A 887 -16.02 -52.27 93.29
C THR A 887 -15.49 -50.99 93.96
N ASN A 888 -14.25 -50.98 94.45
CA ASN A 888 -13.57 -49.77 94.92
C ASN A 888 -12.92 -49.03 93.73
N GLU A 889 -12.74 -47.73 93.91
CA GLU A 889 -12.28 -46.77 92.89
C GLU A 889 -10.90 -47.12 92.27
N ASP A 890 -10.09 -48.01 92.88
CA ASP A 890 -8.78 -48.39 92.32
C ASP A 890 -8.88 -49.51 91.27
N LEU A 891 -10.02 -50.21 91.20
CA LEU A 891 -10.16 -51.49 90.50
C LEU A 891 -11.46 -51.63 89.70
N ASP A 892 -12.24 -50.57 89.51
CA ASP A 892 -13.40 -50.58 88.63
C ASP A 892 -13.33 -49.51 87.54
N SER A 893 -14.23 -49.60 86.58
CA SER A 893 -14.31 -48.65 85.48
C SER A 893 -15.09 -47.41 85.90
N ASP A 894 -14.54 -46.20 85.74
CA ASP A 894 -15.21 -44.93 86.03
C ASP A 894 -16.14 -44.45 84.91
N VAL A 895 -16.08 -45.12 83.75
CA VAL A 895 -16.79 -44.70 82.54
C VAL A 895 -18.29 -44.99 82.64
N SER A 896 -19.00 -44.06 83.28
CA SER A 896 -20.44 -44.14 83.53
C SER A 896 -21.33 -43.58 82.43
N GLY A 897 -20.77 -42.80 81.50
CA GLY A 897 -21.50 -42.10 80.46
C GLY A 897 -22.23 -40.84 80.95
N ALA A 898 -21.94 -40.36 82.16
CA ALA A 898 -22.67 -39.28 82.83
C ALA A 898 -22.70 -37.94 82.06
N ASN A 899 -21.69 -37.69 81.22
CA ASN A 899 -21.55 -36.48 80.39
C ASN A 899 -21.52 -36.82 78.89
N GLY A 900 -22.16 -37.92 78.50
CA GLY A 900 -22.16 -38.47 77.14
C GLY A 900 -21.35 -39.76 77.02
N GLU A 901 -21.41 -40.41 75.86
CA GLU A 901 -20.74 -41.69 75.63
C GLU A 901 -19.23 -41.62 75.92
N GLY A 902 -18.73 -42.62 76.66
CA GLY A 902 -17.32 -42.74 77.01
C GLY A 902 -16.81 -41.75 78.06
N THR A 903 -17.69 -41.14 78.85
CA THR A 903 -17.30 -40.14 79.87
C THR A 903 -17.45 -40.65 81.30
N THR A 904 -16.64 -40.10 82.21
CA THR A 904 -16.80 -40.26 83.67
C THR A 904 -17.84 -39.29 84.23
N ALA A 905 -18.15 -39.43 85.52
CA ALA A 905 -18.79 -38.36 86.29
C ALA A 905 -17.85 -37.15 86.42
N ILE A 906 -18.41 -35.99 86.77
CA ILE A 906 -17.61 -34.79 87.04
C ILE A 906 -16.82 -35.00 88.34
N MET A 907 -15.50 -34.88 88.25
CA MET A 907 -14.55 -34.90 89.35
C MET A 907 -14.04 -33.49 89.63
N ARG A 908 -13.92 -33.15 90.92
CA ARG A 908 -13.41 -31.87 91.37
C ARG A 908 -11.95 -32.00 91.80
N LEU A 909 -11.06 -31.29 91.11
CA LEU A 909 -9.66 -31.14 91.48
C LEU A 909 -9.54 -29.95 92.43
N THR A 910 -9.12 -30.21 93.67
CA THR A 910 -8.81 -29.21 94.71
C THR A 910 -7.58 -29.65 95.50
N GLY A 911 -6.72 -28.72 95.93
CA GLY A 911 -5.53 -29.02 96.74
C GLY A 911 -4.26 -29.24 95.93
N LEU A 912 -3.39 -30.20 96.30
CA LEU A 912 -2.15 -30.55 95.55
C LEU A 912 -2.06 -32.06 95.26
N THR A 913 -3.20 -32.76 95.24
CA THR A 913 -3.23 -34.23 95.10
C THR A 913 -3.65 -34.66 93.70
N ASN A 914 -2.81 -35.45 93.04
CA ASN A 914 -3.14 -36.14 91.79
C ASN A 914 -4.22 -37.20 92.01
N ILE A 915 -5.01 -37.49 90.97
CA ILE A 915 -6.02 -38.56 91.00
C ILE A 915 -5.54 -39.70 90.12
N GLN A 916 -5.21 -40.83 90.74
CA GLN A 916 -4.61 -42.01 90.11
C GLN A 916 -5.54 -43.23 90.14
N THR A 917 -6.84 -42.98 90.14
CA THR A 917 -7.90 -43.99 90.28
C THR A 917 -8.96 -43.79 89.19
N VAL A 918 -8.55 -43.23 88.03
CA VAL A 918 -9.47 -43.00 86.91
C VAL A 918 -9.16 -44.01 85.81
N ASP A 919 -10.09 -44.91 85.61
CA ASP A 919 -9.91 -46.23 85.04
C ASP A 919 -11.03 -46.52 84.02
N ALA A 920 -10.71 -47.25 82.94
CA ALA A 920 -11.69 -47.63 81.93
C ALA A 920 -11.58 -49.12 81.53
N GLY A 921 -12.64 -49.88 81.83
CA GLY A 921 -12.79 -51.26 81.39
C GLY A 921 -13.50 -51.34 80.04
N LEU A 922 -12.94 -52.11 79.11
CA LEU A 922 -13.47 -52.29 77.75
C LEU A 922 -13.85 -53.74 77.49
N VAL A 923 -14.97 -53.99 76.84
CA VAL A 923 -15.42 -55.30 76.37
C VAL A 923 -15.40 -55.36 74.83
N VAL A 924 -15.14 -56.53 74.26
CA VAL A 924 -15.29 -56.74 72.80
C VAL A 924 -16.78 -56.94 72.49
N GLY A 925 -17.44 -55.91 71.95
CA GLY A 925 -18.87 -55.93 71.62
C GLY A 925 -19.13 -55.32 70.25
N VAL A 926 -19.88 -56.03 69.39
CA VAL A 926 -20.25 -55.57 68.04
C VAL A 926 -21.75 -55.26 67.95
N LEU A 927 -22.11 -54.09 67.38
CA LEU A 927 -23.20 -53.81 66.41
C LEU A 927 -23.29 -52.27 66.13
N PRO A 928 -23.70 -51.77 64.93
CA PRO A 928 -23.85 -52.41 63.62
C PRO A 928 -22.98 -51.76 62.50
N ILE A 929 -22.51 -52.61 61.56
CA ILE A 929 -22.11 -52.32 60.17
C ILE A 929 -21.19 -51.13 59.86
N GLU A 930 -20.09 -51.44 59.19
CA GLU A 930 -19.30 -50.46 58.43
C GLU A 930 -19.91 -50.26 57.02
N TRP A 931 -20.31 -49.02 56.71
CA TRP A 931 -20.73 -48.61 55.36
C TRP A 931 -19.54 -48.75 54.38
N LEU A 932 -19.75 -49.45 53.28
CA LEU A 932 -18.73 -49.58 52.23
C LEU A 932 -18.82 -48.43 51.24
N ASP A 933 -20.00 -48.15 50.69
CA ASP A 933 -20.20 -46.99 49.81
C ASP A 933 -21.65 -46.53 49.79
N PHE A 934 -21.85 -45.24 49.48
CA PHE A 934 -23.14 -44.63 49.15
C PHE A 934 -22.91 -43.55 48.10
N SER A 935 -23.56 -43.68 46.96
CA SER A 935 -23.39 -42.82 45.79
C SER A 935 -24.72 -42.57 45.08
N GLY A 936 -24.75 -41.56 44.22
CA GLY A 936 -25.92 -41.29 43.40
C GLY A 936 -25.65 -40.31 42.27
N ARG A 937 -26.52 -40.31 41.25
CA ARG A 937 -26.41 -39.43 40.07
C ARG A 937 -27.77 -39.00 39.55
N PHE A 938 -27.80 -37.87 38.83
CA PHE A 938 -28.90 -37.56 37.93
C PHE A 938 -28.64 -38.24 36.58
N ASN A 939 -29.47 -39.20 36.19
CA ASN A 939 -29.29 -39.95 34.94
C ASN A 939 -29.98 -39.31 33.72
N GLY A 940 -30.45 -38.05 33.86
CA GLY A 940 -31.21 -37.33 32.84
C GLY A 940 -32.73 -37.46 33.00
N THR A 941 -33.22 -38.45 33.77
CA THR A 941 -34.65 -38.65 34.02
C THR A 941 -34.99 -38.61 35.51
N PHE A 942 -34.18 -39.22 36.38
CA PHE A 942 -34.39 -39.30 37.82
C PHE A 942 -33.07 -39.33 38.58
N MET A 943 -33.12 -39.19 39.91
CA MET A 943 -31.97 -39.36 40.80
C MET A 943 -31.83 -40.84 41.15
N GLU A 944 -30.73 -41.45 40.73
CA GLU A 944 -30.41 -42.85 40.96
C GLU A 944 -29.44 -42.96 42.13
N LEU A 945 -29.82 -43.64 43.20
CA LEU A 945 -29.03 -43.82 44.43
C LEU A 945 -28.60 -45.29 44.57
N ASN A 946 -27.35 -45.53 44.97
CA ASN A 946 -26.79 -46.87 45.17
C ASN A 946 -25.95 -46.94 46.45
N TRP A 947 -26.05 -48.01 47.24
CA TRP A 947 -25.17 -48.23 48.39
C TRP A 947 -24.76 -49.69 48.58
N LEU A 948 -23.64 -49.88 49.27
CA LEU A 948 -23.07 -51.18 49.65
C LEU A 948 -22.80 -51.25 51.15
N THR A 949 -23.10 -52.41 51.73
CA THR A 949 -22.85 -52.71 53.15
C THR A 949 -21.91 -53.90 53.32
N ALA A 950 -20.96 -53.81 54.26
CA ALA A 950 -19.95 -54.86 54.48
C ALA A 950 -20.54 -56.18 54.99
N ALA A 951 -21.38 -56.17 56.03
CA ALA A 951 -21.97 -57.40 56.59
C ALA A 951 -23.27 -57.13 57.39
N GLU A 952 -24.41 -57.64 56.93
CA GLU A 952 -25.71 -57.33 57.56
C GLU A 952 -26.09 -58.27 58.71
N LYS A 953 -25.96 -57.79 59.96
CA LYS A 953 -26.47 -58.49 61.15
C LYS A 953 -27.54 -57.66 61.86
N ASP A 954 -28.72 -58.25 62.05
CA ASP A 954 -29.91 -57.65 62.68
C ASP A 954 -30.47 -56.37 62.04
N ASN A 955 -30.14 -56.11 60.76
CA ASN A 955 -30.70 -54.98 60.01
C ASN A 955 -32.17 -55.23 59.61
N SER A 956 -33.07 -54.29 59.91
CA SER A 956 -34.48 -54.40 59.50
C SER A 956 -34.70 -53.85 58.09
N HIS A 957 -34.34 -52.59 57.85
CA HIS A 957 -34.56 -51.89 56.58
C HIS A 957 -33.76 -50.59 56.53
N PHE A 958 -33.75 -49.95 55.36
CA PHE A 958 -33.15 -48.65 55.11
C PHE A 958 -34.23 -47.64 54.78
N ILE A 959 -34.14 -46.44 55.34
CA ILE A 959 -34.97 -45.29 55.00
C ILE A 959 -34.10 -44.32 54.20
N VAL A 960 -34.56 -43.95 53.01
CA VAL A 960 -33.92 -42.95 52.16
C VAL A 960 -34.51 -41.59 52.49
N GLU A 961 -33.65 -40.62 52.77
CA GLU A 961 -34.06 -39.25 53.09
C GLU A 961 -33.41 -38.26 52.11
N ARG A 962 -34.16 -37.22 51.74
CA ARG A 962 -33.76 -36.15 50.80
C ARG A 962 -33.98 -34.76 51.39
N ARG A 963 -33.21 -33.77 50.96
CA ARG A 963 -33.58 -32.34 51.04
C ARG A 963 -33.08 -31.56 49.82
N ASN A 964 -33.76 -30.48 49.45
CA ASN A 964 -33.23 -29.49 48.52
C ASN A 964 -32.19 -28.58 49.21
N TYR A 965 -31.28 -27.94 48.47
CA TYR A 965 -30.30 -26.99 49.00
C TYR A 965 -30.92 -25.85 49.81
N SER A 966 -32.09 -25.35 49.40
CA SER A 966 -32.82 -24.30 50.10
C SER A 966 -33.53 -24.77 51.38
N GLU A 967 -33.55 -26.08 51.67
CA GLU A 967 -34.26 -26.69 52.78
C GLU A 967 -33.30 -27.14 53.88
N VAL A 968 -33.72 -27.01 55.15
CA VAL A 968 -32.88 -27.35 56.31
C VAL A 968 -33.08 -28.80 56.74
N ASP A 969 -34.31 -29.31 56.66
CA ASP A 969 -34.68 -30.64 57.16
C ASP A 969 -34.70 -31.70 56.07
N PHE A 970 -34.27 -32.92 56.41
CA PHE A 970 -34.38 -34.11 55.56
C PHE A 970 -35.78 -34.72 55.66
N VAL A 971 -36.39 -35.00 54.51
CA VAL A 971 -37.69 -35.69 54.40
C VAL A 971 -37.48 -37.15 53.96
N GLU A 972 -38.23 -38.07 54.55
CA GLU A 972 -38.26 -39.47 54.12
C GLU A 972 -38.95 -39.59 52.76
N ILE A 973 -38.24 -40.18 51.79
CA ILE A 973 -38.72 -40.33 50.40
C ILE A 973 -38.99 -41.80 50.03
N GLY A 974 -38.51 -42.75 50.83
CA GLY A 974 -38.78 -44.16 50.57
C GLY A 974 -38.04 -45.11 51.51
N ASN A 975 -38.44 -46.38 51.44
CA ASN A 975 -37.92 -47.43 52.29
C ASN A 975 -37.44 -48.61 51.42
N VAL A 976 -36.27 -49.14 51.73
CA VAL A 976 -35.69 -50.31 51.07
C VAL A 976 -35.46 -51.39 52.11
N ASN A 977 -36.18 -52.51 51.98
CA ASN A 977 -36.04 -53.66 52.87
C ASN A 977 -34.62 -54.23 52.81
N SER A 978 -34.08 -54.64 53.96
CA SER A 978 -32.79 -55.34 53.98
C SER A 978 -32.92 -56.72 53.32
N ALA A 979 -31.85 -57.20 52.69
CA ALA A 979 -31.81 -58.48 51.97
C ALA A 979 -31.67 -59.70 52.90
N SER A 980 -31.73 -59.53 54.23
CA SER A 980 -31.27 -60.55 55.17
C SER A 980 -32.14 -61.82 55.24
N THR A 981 -31.56 -62.91 54.72
CA THR A 981 -31.40 -64.17 55.46
C THR A 981 -29.90 -64.51 55.59
N LEU A 982 -29.30 -64.23 56.76
CA LEU A 982 -28.00 -64.70 57.30
C LEU A 982 -26.72 -64.49 56.47
N ASN A 983 -25.82 -63.63 56.99
CA ASN A 983 -24.37 -63.55 56.72
C ASN A 983 -23.92 -63.40 55.24
N ASN A 984 -24.57 -62.52 54.47
CA ASN A 984 -23.97 -62.07 53.22
C ASN A 984 -22.99 -60.92 53.48
N LEU A 985 -21.75 -61.12 53.01
CA LEU A 985 -20.75 -60.06 52.85
C LEU A 985 -21.10 -59.28 51.57
N GLY A 986 -21.24 -57.95 51.64
CA GLY A 986 -21.34 -57.09 50.46
C GLY A 986 -22.72 -56.96 49.78
N SER A 987 -23.81 -56.76 50.52
CA SER A 987 -25.14 -56.49 49.92
C SER A 987 -25.17 -55.16 49.16
N LYS A 988 -25.68 -55.15 47.92
CA LYS A 988 -25.89 -53.94 47.08
C LYS A 988 -27.37 -53.57 47.05
N TYR A 989 -27.64 -52.27 47.15
CA TYR A 989 -28.99 -51.70 47.14
C TYR A 989 -29.07 -50.50 46.22
N SER A 990 -30.27 -50.21 45.70
CA SER A 990 -30.55 -49.03 44.90
C SER A 990 -31.92 -48.42 45.23
N PHE A 991 -32.06 -47.12 44.96
CA PHE A 991 -33.32 -46.38 45.06
C PHE A 991 -33.38 -45.28 44.01
N ASP A 992 -34.50 -45.20 43.28
CA ASP A 992 -34.72 -44.21 42.22
C ASP A 992 -35.73 -43.16 42.69
N ASP A 993 -35.30 -41.89 42.71
CA ASP A 993 -36.12 -40.75 43.11
C ASP A 993 -36.53 -39.89 41.90
N PHE A 994 -37.81 -39.99 41.57
CA PHE A 994 -38.46 -39.28 40.45
C PHE A 994 -39.06 -37.91 40.87
N ASP A 995 -39.19 -37.64 42.17
CA ASP A 995 -39.95 -36.49 42.69
C ASP A 995 -39.08 -35.23 42.86
N THR A 996 -38.09 -35.05 41.99
CA THR A 996 -37.14 -33.94 42.00
C THR A 996 -37.46 -32.97 40.87
N GLU A 997 -38.50 -32.14 40.97
CA GLU A 997 -39.00 -31.36 39.82
C GLU A 997 -38.10 -30.17 39.40
N SER A 998 -37.48 -29.46 40.35
CA SER A 998 -36.69 -28.24 40.11
C SER A 998 -35.21 -28.52 39.80
N ASN A 999 -34.61 -27.73 38.92
CA ASN A 999 -33.15 -27.77 38.73
C ASN A 999 -32.46 -27.23 39.98
N GLY A 1000 -31.43 -27.91 40.47
CA GLY A 1000 -30.73 -27.54 41.71
C GLY A 1000 -30.02 -28.70 42.38
N ILE A 1001 -29.39 -28.43 43.52
CA ILE A 1001 -28.65 -29.42 44.30
C ILE A 1001 -29.59 -30.11 45.30
N TYR A 1002 -29.63 -31.44 45.25
CA TYR A 1002 -30.35 -32.29 46.19
C TYR A 1002 -29.37 -33.06 47.06
N TYR A 1003 -29.64 -33.10 48.36
CA TYR A 1003 -28.87 -33.87 49.33
C TYR A 1003 -29.60 -35.15 49.72
N TYR A 1004 -28.89 -36.26 49.80
CA TYR A 1004 -29.44 -37.57 50.19
C TYR A 1004 -28.64 -38.19 51.33
N ARG A 1005 -29.33 -38.95 52.19
CA ARG A 1005 -28.73 -39.85 53.18
C ARG A 1005 -29.59 -41.08 53.40
N ILE A 1006 -28.98 -42.14 53.91
CA ILE A 1006 -29.64 -43.39 54.27
C ILE A 1006 -29.66 -43.53 55.79
N LYS A 1007 -30.82 -43.80 56.35
CA LYS A 1007 -31.01 -44.18 57.75
C LYS A 1007 -31.22 -45.68 57.84
N GLN A 1008 -30.25 -46.40 58.36
CA GLN A 1008 -30.35 -47.83 58.63
C GLN A 1008 -31.09 -48.04 59.95
N VAL A 1009 -32.08 -48.92 59.99
CA VAL A 1009 -32.84 -49.25 61.21
C VAL A 1009 -32.66 -50.73 61.53
N ASP A 1010 -32.19 -51.04 62.73
CA ASP A 1010 -32.05 -52.41 63.22
C ASP A 1010 -33.39 -52.98 63.73
N ARG A 1011 -33.45 -54.30 63.98
CA ARG A 1011 -34.65 -54.99 64.48
C ARG A 1011 -35.06 -54.58 65.91
N SER A 1012 -34.20 -53.89 66.65
CA SER A 1012 -34.49 -53.34 67.98
C SER A 1012 -35.00 -51.90 67.95
N GLY A 1013 -35.00 -51.26 66.77
CA GLY A 1013 -35.41 -49.87 66.55
C GLY A 1013 -34.28 -48.84 66.72
N LYS A 1014 -33.04 -49.26 66.97
CA LYS A 1014 -31.88 -48.35 66.92
C LYS A 1014 -31.50 -48.10 65.47
N TYR A 1015 -30.88 -46.94 65.21
CA TYR A 1015 -30.54 -46.54 63.84
C TYR A 1015 -29.15 -45.91 63.75
N SER A 1016 -28.58 -45.96 62.55
CA SER A 1016 -27.36 -45.26 62.15
C SER A 1016 -27.57 -44.57 60.80
N TYR A 1017 -26.83 -43.50 60.54
CA TYR A 1017 -26.90 -42.77 59.25
C TYR A 1017 -25.67 -43.05 58.39
N SER A 1018 -25.87 -43.04 57.07
CA SER A 1018 -24.78 -42.94 56.10
C SER A 1018 -24.17 -41.53 56.07
N LYS A 1019 -23.10 -41.36 55.28
CA LYS A 1019 -22.70 -40.02 54.80
C LYS A 1019 -23.85 -39.36 54.01
N VAL A 1020 -23.85 -38.03 53.96
CA VAL A 1020 -24.71 -37.26 53.06
C VAL A 1020 -24.01 -37.12 51.72
N ILE A 1021 -24.73 -37.33 50.62
CA ILE A 1021 -24.24 -37.05 49.25
C ILE A 1021 -25.06 -35.91 48.64
N ALA A 1022 -24.45 -35.16 47.71
CA ALA A 1022 -25.10 -34.06 46.98
C ALA A 1022 -25.15 -34.39 45.48
N ILE A 1023 -26.29 -34.18 44.84
CA ILE A 1023 -26.51 -34.45 43.41
C ILE A 1023 -27.11 -33.20 42.76
N ASN A 1024 -26.47 -32.67 41.73
CA ASN A 1024 -26.93 -31.47 41.01
C ASN A 1024 -27.79 -31.84 39.80
N LYS A 1025 -29.07 -31.46 39.81
CA LYS A 1025 -30.02 -31.58 38.70
C LYS A 1025 -29.86 -30.44 37.68
N SER A 1026 -28.66 -30.23 37.13
CA SER A 1026 -28.43 -29.26 36.03
C SER A 1026 -27.28 -29.65 35.09
N THR A 1027 -26.45 -30.59 35.50
CA THR A 1027 -25.30 -31.12 34.75
C THR A 1027 -25.38 -32.64 34.76
N THR A 1028 -25.35 -33.30 33.60
CA THR A 1028 -25.06 -34.74 33.55
C THR A 1028 -23.69 -34.95 34.18
N ASN A 1029 -23.58 -35.77 35.23
CA ASN A 1029 -22.27 -36.20 35.71
C ASN A 1029 -21.59 -37.00 34.60
N ASP A 1030 -20.41 -36.55 34.15
CA ASP A 1030 -19.76 -37.08 32.96
C ASP A 1030 -19.02 -38.41 33.20
N VAL A 1031 -18.93 -38.87 34.46
CA VAL A 1031 -18.19 -40.07 34.88
C VAL A 1031 -18.95 -40.84 35.97
N LEU A 1032 -19.20 -42.13 35.74
CA LEU A 1032 -19.67 -43.11 36.72
C LEU A 1032 -18.56 -44.09 37.06
N VAL A 1033 -18.46 -44.49 38.32
CA VAL A 1033 -17.46 -45.44 38.80
C VAL A 1033 -18.11 -46.54 39.63
N GLU A 1034 -17.83 -47.80 39.29
CA GLU A 1034 -18.12 -48.97 40.13
C GLU A 1034 -16.83 -49.73 40.48
N LEU A 1035 -16.76 -50.22 41.73
CA LEU A 1035 -15.63 -50.98 42.24
C LEU A 1035 -16.05 -52.41 42.58
N TYR A 1036 -15.34 -53.42 42.07
CA TYR A 1036 -15.59 -54.81 42.43
C TYR A 1036 -14.37 -55.73 42.22
N PRO A 1037 -14.24 -56.85 42.94
CA PRO A 1037 -14.95 -57.16 44.17
C PRO A 1037 -14.49 -56.22 45.30
N ASN A 1038 -15.40 -55.83 46.19
CA ASN A 1038 -15.11 -55.07 47.41
C ASN A 1038 -15.76 -55.81 48.59
N PRO A 1039 -14.98 -56.50 49.47
CA PRO A 1039 -13.53 -56.42 49.63
C PRO A 1039 -12.71 -57.02 48.47
N ALA A 1040 -11.61 -56.35 48.10
CA ALA A 1040 -10.64 -56.84 47.11
C ALA A 1040 -9.53 -57.63 47.81
N ASN A 1041 -9.04 -58.67 47.13
CA ASN A 1041 -7.92 -59.49 47.62
C ASN A 1041 -6.62 -59.08 46.91
N ASN A 1042 -6.50 -59.44 45.63
CA ASN A 1042 -5.31 -59.15 44.81
C ASN A 1042 -5.56 -58.13 43.69
N ILE A 1043 -6.79 -58.03 43.20
CA ILE A 1043 -7.20 -57.14 42.11
C ILE A 1043 -8.51 -56.47 42.51
N LEU A 1044 -8.56 -55.15 42.34
CA LEU A 1044 -9.78 -54.34 42.38
C LEU A 1044 -10.08 -53.89 40.95
N HIS A 1045 -11.24 -54.26 40.43
CA HIS A 1045 -11.74 -53.75 39.15
C HIS A 1045 -12.41 -52.40 39.36
N LEU A 1046 -11.97 -51.43 38.57
CA LEU A 1046 -12.51 -50.09 38.48
C LEU A 1046 -13.23 -49.96 37.13
N ASP A 1047 -14.56 -50.01 37.18
CA ASP A 1047 -15.43 -49.93 36.01
C ASP A 1047 -15.93 -48.49 35.86
N ILE A 1048 -15.43 -47.81 34.84
CA ILE A 1048 -15.64 -46.39 34.60
C ILE A 1048 -16.50 -46.23 33.36
N GLN A 1049 -17.64 -45.53 33.49
CA GLN A 1049 -18.46 -45.16 32.35
C GLN A 1049 -18.44 -43.64 32.16
N THR A 1050 -17.96 -43.17 31.01
CA THR A 1050 -17.91 -41.75 30.66
C THR A 1050 -18.88 -41.41 29.53
N THR A 1051 -19.50 -40.24 29.60
CA THR A 1051 -20.43 -39.75 28.55
C THR A 1051 -19.72 -38.96 27.45
N LYS A 1052 -18.51 -38.46 27.71
CA LYS A 1052 -17.65 -37.68 26.82
C LYS A 1052 -16.18 -38.05 26.99
N GLU A 1053 -15.35 -37.68 26.01
CA GLU A 1053 -13.89 -37.88 26.08
C GLU A 1053 -13.30 -36.95 27.16
N THR A 1054 -12.59 -37.51 28.15
CA THR A 1054 -12.04 -36.77 29.30
C THR A 1054 -10.72 -37.37 29.78
N ASN A 1055 -9.88 -36.53 30.41
CA ASN A 1055 -8.74 -37.00 31.20
C ASN A 1055 -9.23 -37.46 32.58
N LEU A 1056 -8.67 -38.55 33.08
CA LEU A 1056 -8.94 -39.08 34.42
C LEU A 1056 -7.65 -39.24 35.21
N HIS A 1057 -7.64 -38.73 36.43
CA HIS A 1057 -6.58 -38.90 37.41
C HIS A 1057 -7.16 -39.63 38.62
N PHE A 1058 -6.48 -40.64 39.15
CA PHE A 1058 -6.95 -41.28 40.37
C PHE A 1058 -5.86 -41.53 41.41
N GLU A 1059 -6.25 -41.34 42.65
CA GLU A 1059 -5.41 -41.38 43.84
C GLU A 1059 -6.02 -42.34 44.85
N ILE A 1060 -5.24 -43.26 45.42
CA ILE A 1060 -5.64 -44.15 46.51
C ILE A 1060 -4.90 -43.73 47.77
N THR A 1061 -5.67 -43.47 48.83
CA THR A 1061 -5.16 -43.17 50.15
C THR A 1061 -5.59 -44.23 51.16
N ASP A 1062 -4.80 -44.40 52.22
CA ASP A 1062 -5.27 -45.10 53.42
C ASP A 1062 -6.23 -44.19 54.22
N ILE A 1063 -6.88 -44.73 55.25
CA ILE A 1063 -7.78 -43.94 56.11
C ILE A 1063 -7.09 -42.84 56.94
N ALA A 1064 -5.76 -42.85 57.03
CA ALA A 1064 -4.99 -41.78 57.66
C ALA A 1064 -4.62 -40.65 56.68
N GLY A 1065 -5.03 -40.78 55.40
CA GLY A 1065 -4.78 -39.82 54.34
C GLY A 1065 -3.39 -39.96 53.71
N ASN A 1066 -2.64 -41.02 54.02
CA ASN A 1066 -1.37 -41.27 53.34
C ASN A 1066 -1.63 -41.82 51.95
N ASN A 1067 -0.91 -41.31 50.96
CA ASN A 1067 -1.01 -41.78 49.59
C ASN A 1067 -0.38 -43.19 49.46
N VAL A 1068 -1.19 -44.14 48.98
CA VAL A 1068 -0.82 -45.55 48.79
C VAL A 1068 -0.57 -45.85 47.32
N LEU A 1069 -1.24 -45.12 46.42
CA LEU A 1069 -1.04 -45.18 44.98
C LEU A 1069 -1.52 -43.86 44.35
N ASP A 1070 -0.67 -43.22 43.55
CA ASP A 1070 -1.02 -42.02 42.78
C ASP A 1070 -0.75 -42.31 41.30
N GLN A 1071 -1.77 -42.25 40.45
CA GLN A 1071 -1.62 -42.58 39.04
C GLN A 1071 -2.43 -41.65 38.13
N GLU A 1072 -1.71 -40.98 37.24
CA GLU A 1072 -2.27 -40.25 36.10
C GLU A 1072 -2.40 -41.19 34.89
N LEU A 1073 -3.59 -41.30 34.29
CA LEU A 1073 -3.74 -41.99 33.00
C LEU A 1073 -3.27 -41.05 31.88
N ILE A 1074 -2.17 -41.40 31.23
CA ILE A 1074 -1.51 -40.56 30.22
C ILE A 1074 -2.27 -40.53 28.87
N GLU A 1075 -3.40 -41.25 28.72
CA GLU A 1075 -4.24 -41.25 27.51
C GLU A 1075 -5.70 -40.80 27.79
N MET A 1076 -6.25 -39.96 26.90
CA MET A 1076 -7.66 -39.50 26.94
C MET A 1076 -8.63 -40.69 26.92
N VAL A 1077 -9.53 -40.77 27.92
CA VAL A 1077 -10.55 -41.82 28.02
C VAL A 1077 -11.75 -41.43 27.16
N LYS A 1078 -11.94 -42.12 26.03
CA LYS A 1078 -13.07 -41.90 25.09
C LYS A 1078 -14.42 -42.14 25.76
N SER A 1079 -15.50 -41.55 25.24
CA SER A 1079 -16.85 -41.82 25.73
C SER A 1079 -17.20 -43.32 25.65
N GLY A 1080 -17.67 -43.92 26.74
CA GLY A 1080 -17.98 -45.36 26.81
C GLY A 1080 -17.68 -45.97 28.18
N ARG A 1081 -17.79 -47.30 28.28
CA ARG A 1081 -17.46 -48.07 29.49
C ARG A 1081 -16.04 -48.62 29.38
N HIS A 1082 -15.24 -48.46 30.42
CA HIS A 1082 -13.83 -48.83 30.51
C HIS A 1082 -13.59 -49.60 31.80
N LEU A 1083 -12.83 -50.68 31.74
CA LEU A 1083 -12.48 -51.49 32.90
C LEU A 1083 -10.98 -51.36 33.17
N ILE A 1084 -10.62 -50.97 34.39
CA ILE A 1084 -9.24 -50.79 34.84
C ILE A 1084 -8.98 -51.73 36.02
N ASP A 1085 -7.90 -52.50 35.95
CA ASP A 1085 -7.50 -53.40 37.03
C ASP A 1085 -6.43 -52.75 37.90
N ILE A 1086 -6.73 -52.58 39.19
CA ILE A 1086 -5.78 -52.09 40.19
C ILE A 1086 -5.22 -53.28 40.95
N ASN A 1087 -3.89 -53.45 40.91
CA ASN A 1087 -3.21 -54.51 41.65
C ASN A 1087 -3.06 -54.11 43.12
N THR A 1088 -3.82 -54.76 44.00
CA THR A 1088 -3.84 -54.49 45.44
C THR A 1088 -2.98 -55.47 46.24
N SER A 1089 -2.16 -56.30 45.57
CA SER A 1089 -1.35 -57.34 46.22
C SER A 1089 -0.35 -56.81 47.25
N ASN A 1090 0.09 -55.56 47.12
CA ASN A 1090 1.02 -54.92 48.05
C ASN A 1090 0.33 -54.09 49.16
N PHE A 1091 -1.00 -53.96 49.13
CA PHE A 1091 -1.74 -53.19 50.11
C PHE A 1091 -1.92 -54.02 51.39
N THR A 1092 -1.81 -53.41 52.57
CA THR A 1092 -2.07 -54.06 53.85
C THR A 1092 -3.58 -54.26 54.07
N ASN A 1093 -3.99 -55.21 54.91
CA ASN A 1093 -5.42 -55.37 55.25
C ASN A 1093 -5.93 -54.09 55.91
N GLY A 1094 -7.00 -53.52 55.36
CA GLY A 1094 -7.48 -52.21 55.80
C GLY A 1094 -8.45 -51.55 54.84
N ASN A 1095 -8.89 -50.36 55.24
CA ASN A 1095 -9.77 -49.49 54.48
C ASN A 1095 -8.95 -48.52 53.63
N TYR A 1096 -9.36 -48.34 52.38
CA TYR A 1096 -8.73 -47.43 51.43
C TYR A 1096 -9.79 -46.56 50.76
N ILE A 1097 -9.39 -45.35 50.36
CA ILE A 1097 -10.22 -44.42 49.59
C ILE A 1097 -9.56 -44.24 48.23
N ILE A 1098 -10.30 -44.51 47.15
CA ILE A 1098 -9.93 -44.10 45.80
C ILE A 1098 -10.68 -42.82 45.42
N SER A 1099 -9.92 -41.81 45.04
CA SER A 1099 -10.37 -40.52 44.52
C SER A 1099 -10.16 -40.51 43.01
N ILE A 1100 -11.18 -40.19 42.22
CA ILE A 1100 -11.09 -40.13 40.75
C ILE A 1100 -11.53 -38.73 40.31
N LYS A 1101 -10.64 -38.02 39.63
CA LYS A 1101 -10.79 -36.64 39.18
C LYS A 1101 -10.85 -36.57 37.66
N SER A 1102 -11.92 -35.95 37.16
CA SER A 1102 -12.05 -35.47 35.78
C SER A 1102 -11.90 -33.94 35.74
N GLN A 1103 -11.97 -33.33 34.56
CA GLN A 1103 -11.99 -31.87 34.44
C GLN A 1103 -13.21 -31.22 35.10
N GLN A 1104 -14.31 -31.96 35.30
CA GLN A 1104 -15.60 -31.41 35.75
C GLN A 1104 -16.11 -32.02 37.07
N SER A 1105 -15.54 -33.12 37.56
CA SER A 1105 -16.02 -33.80 38.77
C SER A 1105 -14.92 -34.58 39.49
N ILE A 1106 -15.04 -34.67 40.82
CA ILE A 1106 -14.24 -35.58 41.65
C ILE A 1106 -15.20 -36.57 42.33
N SER A 1107 -14.91 -37.87 42.26
CA SER A 1107 -15.64 -38.90 43.00
C SER A 1107 -14.70 -39.63 43.97
N HIS A 1108 -15.23 -39.98 45.15
CA HIS A 1108 -14.49 -40.73 46.17
C HIS A 1108 -15.24 -42.01 46.50
N HIS A 1109 -14.55 -43.14 46.43
CA HIS A 1109 -15.10 -44.45 46.73
C HIS A 1109 -14.22 -45.15 47.75
N LYS A 1110 -14.84 -45.82 48.72
CA LYS A 1110 -14.12 -46.61 49.72
C LYS A 1110 -14.13 -48.07 49.32
N PHE A 1111 -12.99 -48.74 49.49
CA PHE A 1111 -12.89 -50.18 49.34
C PHE A 1111 -12.01 -50.80 50.43
N VAL A 1112 -12.23 -52.09 50.66
CA VAL A 1112 -11.57 -52.86 51.72
C VAL A 1112 -10.62 -53.86 51.09
N ILE A 1113 -9.40 -53.94 51.64
CA ILE A 1113 -8.51 -55.06 51.38
C ILE A 1113 -8.65 -56.07 52.51
N SER A 1114 -9.07 -57.29 52.14
CA SER A 1114 -9.23 -58.42 53.07
C SER A 1114 -8.52 -59.64 52.49
N LYS A 1115 -7.25 -59.82 52.85
CA LYS A 1115 -6.42 -60.98 52.51
C LYS A 1115 -6.42 -62.02 53.62
#